data_AF-A0AAV8ANK6-F1
#
_entry.id   AF-A0AAV8ANK6-F1
#
_cell.length_a   1.000
_cell.length_b   1.000
_cell.length_c   1.000
_cell.angle_alpha   90.00
_cell.angle_beta   90.00
_cell.angle_gamma   90.00
#
_symmetry.space_group_name_H-M   'P 1'
#
loop_
_entity.id
_entity.type
_entity.pdbx_description
1 polymer ?
#
loop_
_entity_poly.entity_id
_entity_poly.type
_entity_poly.pdbx_seq_one_letter_code
_entity_poly.pdbx_strand_id
1 'polypeptide(L)'
;MTIALGRFTKDQNDLFDIMDDWLRRDRFVFVGWSGLLLFPCAYFALGGWFTGTTFVTSWYTHGLASSYLEGCNFLTAAVSTPANSLAHSLLLLWGPEAQGDFTRWCQLGGLWTFVALHGAFALIGFMLRQFEIARSVQLRPYNAIAFSGPIAVFVSVFLIYPLGQSGWFFAPSFGVAAIFRFILFFQGFHNWTLNPFHMMGVAGVLGAALLCAIHGATVENTLFEDGDGANTFRAFNPTQAEETYSMVTANRFWSQIFGVAFSNKRWLHFFMLFVPVTGLWMSAVGVVGLALNLRAYDFVSQEIRAAEDPEFETFYTKNILLNEGIRAWMAAQDQPHENLIFPEEVLPRGETLFNGTLALAGRDQESTGFAWWAGNARLINLSGKLLGAHVAHAGLIVFWAGAMNLFEVAHFVPEKPMYEQGLILLPHLATLGFGGIYHALLGPETLEESFPFFGYVWKDRNKMTTILGIHLILLGLGAFLLVFKAVYFGGVYDTWAPGGGDVRKITNLTLSPSVIFSYLLKSPFGGEGWIVSVDDLEDIIGGHVWLGSICILGGIWHILTKPFAWARPNVGSAQGPTGLGKYLMRSPTGEVIFGGETMRFWDLRAPWLEPLRGPNGLDLSRLKKDIQPWQERRSAEYMTHAPLGSLNSVGGVATEINAVNYVSPRSWARAAAAGFEKGIDRDLEPVLFMTPLN
;
A
#
# COMPACT_ATOMS: atom_id res chain seq x y z
N MET A 1 -40.33 -56.53 -0.36
CA MET A 1 -41.13 -56.80 0.84
C MET A 1 -41.36 -55.47 1.52
N THR A 2 -42.62 -55.06 1.52
CA THR A 2 -43.19 -53.76 1.89
C THR A 2 -43.15 -53.57 3.41
N ILE A 3 -42.64 -52.43 3.88
CA ILE A 3 -43.04 -51.89 5.19
C ILE A 3 -43.71 -50.55 4.92
N ALA A 4 -45.03 -50.56 5.03
CA ALA A 4 -45.88 -49.39 4.95
C ALA A 4 -45.71 -48.57 6.24
N LEU A 5 -45.12 -47.38 6.13
CA LEU A 5 -45.28 -46.32 7.11
C LEU A 5 -46.47 -45.47 6.65
N GLY A 6 -47.51 -45.44 7.50
CA GLY A 6 -48.81 -44.88 7.20
C GLY A 6 -48.76 -43.45 6.69
N ARG A 7 -49.61 -43.16 5.69
CA ARG A 7 -50.06 -41.81 5.38
C ARG A 7 -50.70 -41.23 6.64
N PHE A 8 -50.00 -40.33 7.31
CA PHE A 8 -50.67 -39.28 8.08
C PHE A 8 -51.18 -38.25 7.06
N THR A 9 -52.51 -38.14 6.93
CA THR A 9 -53.15 -36.98 6.33
C THR A 9 -52.82 -35.78 7.23
N LYS A 10 -51.84 -34.96 6.84
CA LYS A 10 -51.55 -33.70 7.53
C LYS A 10 -52.61 -32.69 7.07
N ASP A 11 -53.78 -32.78 7.67
CA ASP A 11 -54.81 -31.75 7.58
C ASP A 11 -54.31 -30.52 8.36
N GLN A 12 -54.11 -29.42 7.63
CA GLN A 12 -53.57 -28.11 8.04
C GLN A 12 -52.06 -28.06 8.35
N ASN A 13 -51.32 -27.27 7.56
CA ASN A 13 -49.97 -26.83 7.94
C ASN A 13 -50.09 -26.04 9.25
N ASP A 14 -49.43 -26.50 10.31
CA ASP A 14 -49.35 -25.76 11.56
C ASP A 14 -48.51 -24.49 11.34
N LEU A 15 -48.67 -23.48 12.20
CA LEU A 15 -47.98 -22.19 12.10
C LEU A 15 -46.46 -22.35 11.93
N PHE A 16 -45.87 -23.35 12.59
CA PHE A 16 -44.45 -23.68 12.45
C PHE A 16 -44.05 -24.02 11.01
N ASP A 17 -44.83 -24.86 10.32
CA ASP A 17 -44.54 -25.26 8.94
C ASP A 17 -44.71 -24.08 7.98
N ILE A 18 -45.74 -23.26 8.18
CA ILE A 18 -45.97 -22.04 7.39
C ILE A 18 -44.81 -21.05 7.56
N MET A 19 -44.31 -20.91 8.79
CA MET A 19 -43.15 -20.07 9.08
C MET A 19 -41.86 -20.65 8.47
N ASP A 20 -41.63 -21.96 8.57
CA ASP A 20 -40.46 -22.61 7.95
C ASP A 20 -40.46 -22.42 6.42
N ASP A 21 -41.61 -22.65 5.78
CA ASP A 21 -41.81 -22.38 4.35
C ASP A 21 -41.51 -20.92 4.01
N TRP A 22 -41.98 -19.97 4.84
CA TRP A 22 -41.68 -18.56 4.63
C TRP A 22 -40.21 -18.25 4.82
N LEU A 23 -39.55 -18.78 5.85
CA LEU A 23 -38.14 -18.50 6.14
C LEU A 23 -37.21 -19.05 5.05
N ARG A 24 -37.55 -20.23 4.49
CA ARG A 24 -36.72 -20.94 3.51
C ARG A 24 -36.99 -20.59 2.05
N ARG A 25 -37.89 -19.66 1.73
CA ARG A 25 -38.15 -19.31 0.32
C ARG A 25 -36.85 -18.88 -0.37
N ASP A 26 -36.70 -19.35 -1.59
CA ASP A 26 -35.65 -18.89 -2.49
C ASP A 26 -35.91 -17.43 -2.87
N ARG A 27 -34.96 -16.57 -2.53
CA ARG A 27 -35.03 -15.12 -2.69
C ARG A 27 -33.60 -14.57 -2.75
N PHE A 28 -33.47 -13.33 -3.21
CA PHE A 28 -32.17 -12.67 -3.36
C PHE A 28 -31.28 -12.76 -2.09
N VAL A 29 -31.86 -12.52 -0.91
CA VAL A 29 -31.20 -12.78 0.37
C VAL A 29 -31.96 -13.86 1.12
N PHE A 30 -31.52 -15.12 1.02
CA PHE A 30 -32.06 -16.23 1.81
C PHE A 30 -32.18 -15.83 3.29
N VAL A 31 -33.26 -16.17 3.98
CA VAL A 31 -33.41 -15.83 5.41
C VAL A 31 -33.06 -17.01 6.30
N GLY A 32 -33.87 -18.07 6.26
CA GLY A 32 -33.72 -19.24 7.13
C GLY A 32 -33.96 -18.94 8.61
N TRP A 33 -34.06 -19.98 9.43
CA TRP A 33 -34.12 -19.83 10.89
C TRP A 33 -32.87 -19.16 11.44
N SER A 34 -31.70 -19.48 10.87
CA SER A 34 -30.43 -18.85 11.20
C SER A 34 -30.45 -17.32 10.99
N GLY A 35 -31.20 -16.84 10.00
CA GLY A 35 -31.36 -15.42 9.70
C GLY A 35 -31.96 -14.62 10.85
N LEU A 36 -32.84 -15.24 11.66
CA LEU A 36 -33.46 -14.57 12.82
C LEU A 36 -32.43 -14.17 13.89
N LEU A 37 -31.32 -14.90 14.00
CA LEU A 37 -30.19 -14.53 14.84
C LEU A 37 -29.18 -13.67 14.08
N LEU A 38 -28.79 -14.10 12.87
CA LEU A 38 -27.72 -13.47 12.10
C LEU A 38 -28.01 -12.00 11.77
N PHE A 39 -29.17 -11.71 11.17
CA PHE A 39 -29.42 -10.37 10.63
C PHE A 39 -29.45 -9.27 11.71
N PRO A 40 -30.21 -9.39 12.82
CA PRO A 40 -30.19 -8.35 13.84
C PRO A 40 -28.81 -8.22 14.48
N CYS A 41 -28.14 -9.33 14.81
CA CYS A 41 -26.83 -9.29 15.45
C CYS A 41 -25.74 -8.71 14.54
N ALA A 42 -25.68 -9.11 13.27
CA ALA A 42 -24.72 -8.57 12.31
C ALA A 42 -24.98 -7.08 12.03
N TYR A 43 -26.25 -6.70 11.89
CA TYR A 43 -26.64 -5.32 11.68
C TYR A 43 -26.27 -4.43 12.86
N PHE A 44 -26.52 -4.88 14.09
CA PHE A 44 -26.15 -4.14 15.30
C PHE A 44 -24.63 -4.08 15.51
N ALA A 45 -23.89 -5.16 15.28
CA ALA A 45 -22.43 -5.13 15.40
C ALA A 45 -21.80 -4.15 14.40
N LEU A 46 -22.20 -4.23 13.12
CA LEU A 46 -21.68 -3.35 12.08
C LEU A 46 -22.14 -1.90 12.27
N GLY A 47 -23.43 -1.70 12.56
CA GLY A 47 -24.01 -0.39 12.81
C GLY A 47 -23.43 0.28 14.06
N GLY A 48 -23.20 -0.48 15.13
CA GLY A 48 -22.53 -0.01 16.34
C GLY A 48 -21.09 0.42 16.08
N TRP A 49 -20.36 -0.33 15.26
CA TRP A 49 -19.00 0.04 14.84
C TRP A 49 -18.97 1.34 14.01
N PHE A 50 -19.85 1.47 13.00
CA PHE A 50 -19.97 2.71 12.22
C PHE A 50 -20.40 3.90 13.08
N THR A 51 -21.37 3.71 13.97
CA THR A 51 -21.84 4.76 14.87
C THR A 51 -20.71 5.23 15.79
N GLY A 52 -19.98 4.29 16.40
CA GLY A 52 -18.91 4.60 17.33
C GLY A 52 -17.73 5.29 16.65
N THR A 53 -17.22 4.73 15.55
CA THR A 53 -16.12 5.35 14.77
C THR A 53 -16.50 6.69 14.15
N THR A 54 -17.78 6.98 13.95
CA THR A 54 -18.21 8.27 13.40
C THR A 54 -18.41 9.33 14.47
N PHE A 55 -19.00 8.99 15.62
CA PHE A 55 -19.54 9.99 16.54
C PHE A 55 -19.05 9.88 17.99
N VAL A 56 -18.41 8.77 18.39
CA VAL A 56 -18.19 8.46 19.82
C VAL A 56 -16.74 8.58 20.23
N THR A 57 -16.54 9.34 21.31
CA THR A 57 -15.25 9.58 21.94
C THR A 57 -14.78 8.41 22.80
N SER A 58 -13.47 8.28 22.96
CA SER A 58 -12.81 7.41 23.94
C SER A 58 -12.12 8.22 25.05
N TRP A 59 -12.47 9.50 25.20
CA TRP A 59 -11.84 10.41 26.15
C TRP A 59 -11.97 9.92 27.60
N TYR A 60 -13.15 9.42 27.98
CA TYR A 60 -13.45 9.01 29.35
C TYR A 60 -12.92 7.61 29.70
N THR A 61 -12.59 6.80 28.70
CA THR A 61 -12.10 5.43 28.89
C THR A 61 -10.60 5.31 28.68
N HIS A 62 -10.04 6.04 27.72
CA HIS A 62 -8.63 5.97 27.32
C HIS A 62 -7.93 7.33 27.26
N GLY A 63 -8.63 8.46 27.39
CA GLY A 63 -8.04 9.78 27.15
C GLY A 63 -7.72 10.05 25.66
N LEU A 64 -8.47 9.42 24.75
CA LEU A 64 -8.23 9.46 23.30
C LEU A 64 -9.41 10.04 22.53
N ALA A 65 -9.11 10.82 21.49
CA ALA A 65 -10.04 11.05 20.38
C ALA A 65 -10.12 9.77 19.53
N SER A 66 -11.32 9.35 19.14
CA SER A 66 -11.51 8.06 18.46
C SER A 66 -12.56 8.08 17.35
N SER A 67 -13.10 9.25 17.00
CA SER A 67 -14.16 9.36 16.00
C SER A 67 -13.89 10.39 14.91
N TYR A 68 -14.56 10.22 13.77
CA TYR A 68 -14.53 11.21 12.68
C TYR A 68 -14.99 12.60 13.18
N LEU A 69 -15.97 12.64 14.09
CA LEU A 69 -16.43 13.87 14.72
C LEU A 69 -15.32 14.61 15.48
N GLU A 70 -14.39 13.88 16.08
CA GLU A 70 -13.24 14.44 16.82
C GLU A 70 -12.02 14.70 15.93
N GLY A 71 -12.12 14.42 14.62
CA GLY A 71 -11.04 14.63 13.65
C GLY A 71 -10.16 13.41 13.40
N CYS A 72 -10.53 12.21 13.87
CA CYS A 72 -9.87 10.99 13.43
C CYS A 72 -10.11 10.71 11.94
N ASN A 73 -9.24 9.92 11.33
CA ASN A 73 -9.44 9.37 9.98
C ASN A 73 -9.76 7.87 10.05
N PHE A 74 -9.96 7.22 8.90
CA PHE A 74 -10.31 5.80 8.85
C PHE A 74 -9.29 4.89 9.57
N LEU A 75 -8.01 5.27 9.56
CA LEU A 75 -6.97 4.50 10.23
C LEU A 75 -7.02 4.67 11.75
N THR A 76 -7.37 5.86 12.24
CA THR A 76 -7.27 6.19 13.67
C THR A 76 -8.60 6.11 14.42
N ALA A 77 -9.74 6.12 13.72
CA ALA A 77 -11.05 5.97 14.35
C ALA A 77 -11.23 4.55 14.91
N ALA A 78 -11.83 4.46 16.10
CA ALA A 78 -12.03 3.20 16.79
C ALA A 78 -13.27 3.24 17.71
N VAL A 79 -13.90 2.07 17.89
CA VAL A 79 -14.75 1.84 19.07
C VAL A 79 -13.86 1.23 20.15
N SER A 80 -13.44 2.07 21.11
CA SER A 80 -12.48 1.66 22.13
C SER A 80 -13.12 0.92 23.30
N THR A 81 -12.33 0.08 23.95
CA THR A 81 -12.73 -0.72 25.10
C THR A 81 -13.18 0.15 26.28
N PRO A 82 -14.03 -0.38 27.18
CA PRO A 82 -14.39 0.29 28.44
C PRO A 82 -13.15 0.54 29.32
N ALA A 83 -13.25 1.51 30.24
CA ALA A 83 -12.19 1.78 31.23
C ALA A 83 -11.89 0.54 32.09
N ASN A 84 -10.64 0.37 32.55
CA ASN A 84 -10.25 -0.80 33.35
C ASN A 84 -11.04 -0.93 34.67
N SER A 85 -11.54 0.18 35.23
CA SER A 85 -12.41 0.17 36.42
C SER A 85 -13.75 -0.54 36.22
N LEU A 86 -14.18 -0.75 34.97
CA LEU A 86 -15.40 -1.49 34.63
C LEU A 86 -15.16 -3.01 34.52
N ALA A 87 -13.91 -3.45 34.66
CA ALA A 87 -13.50 -4.85 34.61
C ALA A 87 -14.17 -5.60 33.44
N HIS A 88 -14.95 -6.64 33.75
CA HIS A 88 -15.66 -7.47 32.77
C HIS A 88 -17.16 -7.21 32.74
N SER A 89 -17.63 -6.03 33.19
CA SER A 89 -19.05 -5.71 33.11
C SER A 89 -19.59 -5.92 31.69
N LEU A 90 -20.74 -6.55 31.55
CA LEU A 90 -21.44 -6.65 30.26
C LEU A 90 -21.78 -5.26 29.70
N LEU A 91 -21.80 -4.25 30.57
CA LEU A 91 -22.10 -2.85 30.27
C LEU A 91 -23.37 -2.76 29.44
N LEU A 92 -24.45 -3.37 29.94
CA LEU A 92 -25.75 -3.32 29.28
C LEU A 92 -26.29 -1.88 29.38
N LEU A 93 -27.02 -1.42 28.36
CA LEU A 93 -27.61 -0.08 28.38
C LEU A 93 -28.51 0.14 29.60
N TRP A 94 -29.28 -0.88 29.99
CA TRP A 94 -30.12 -0.90 31.20
C TRP A 94 -29.38 -1.41 32.46
N GLY A 95 -28.06 -1.62 32.36
CA GLY A 95 -27.21 -2.07 33.46
C GLY A 95 -27.00 -1.00 34.52
N PRO A 96 -26.43 -1.36 35.68
CA PRO A 96 -26.25 -0.45 36.80
C PRO A 96 -25.29 0.72 36.52
N GLU A 97 -24.39 0.58 35.54
CA GLU A 97 -23.41 1.60 35.17
C GLU A 97 -24.02 2.72 34.33
N ALA A 98 -24.90 2.36 33.38
CA ALA A 98 -25.52 3.30 32.45
C ALA A 98 -26.95 3.71 32.85
N GLN A 99 -27.68 2.85 33.58
CA GLN A 99 -29.01 3.12 34.11
C GLN A 99 -30.03 3.62 33.06
N GLY A 100 -29.89 3.15 31.81
CA GLY A 100 -30.72 3.55 30.68
C GLY A 100 -30.28 4.85 29.97
N ASP A 101 -29.27 5.57 30.48
CA ASP A 101 -28.72 6.75 29.82
C ASP A 101 -27.78 6.32 28.67
N PHE A 102 -28.27 6.47 27.44
CA PHE A 102 -27.53 6.12 26.24
C PHE A 102 -26.25 6.95 26.04
N THR A 103 -26.27 8.24 26.38
CA THR A 103 -25.09 9.10 26.22
C THR A 103 -23.99 8.67 27.18
N ARG A 104 -24.34 8.41 28.44
CA ARG A 104 -23.38 7.89 29.44
C ARG A 104 -22.88 6.52 29.04
N TRP A 105 -23.76 5.64 28.57
CA TRP A 105 -23.37 4.34 28.06
C TRP A 105 -22.32 4.42 26.94
N CYS A 106 -22.49 5.32 25.98
CA CYS A 106 -21.48 5.57 24.94
C CYS A 106 -20.16 6.08 25.55
N GLN A 107 -20.20 7.02 26.48
CA GLN A 107 -19.01 7.57 27.15
C GLN A 107 -18.24 6.53 27.98
N LEU A 108 -18.95 5.55 28.55
CA LEU A 108 -18.36 4.46 29.34
C LEU A 108 -17.77 3.33 28.49
N GLY A 109 -17.87 3.41 27.16
CA GLY A 109 -17.38 2.38 26.24
C GLY A 109 -18.38 1.25 25.97
N GLY A 110 -19.68 1.46 26.22
CA GLY A 110 -20.71 0.43 26.06
C GLY A 110 -20.88 -0.08 24.64
N LEU A 111 -20.57 0.76 23.65
CA LEU A 111 -20.53 0.33 22.25
C LEU A 111 -19.51 -0.79 22.01
N TRP A 112 -18.44 -0.90 22.79
CA TRP A 112 -17.48 -1.98 22.63
C TRP A 112 -18.09 -3.33 22.99
N THR A 113 -18.71 -3.48 24.17
CA THR A 113 -19.38 -4.74 24.56
C THR A 113 -20.57 -5.02 23.66
N PHE A 114 -21.29 -3.99 23.21
CA PHE A 114 -22.37 -4.13 22.23
C PHE A 114 -21.88 -4.74 20.91
N VAL A 115 -20.81 -4.19 20.33
CA VAL A 115 -20.23 -4.70 19.08
C VAL A 115 -19.63 -6.09 19.28
N ALA A 116 -18.91 -6.33 20.37
CA ALA A 116 -18.29 -7.63 20.65
C ALA A 116 -19.33 -8.74 20.83
N LEU A 117 -20.38 -8.50 21.64
CA LEU A 117 -21.41 -9.51 21.95
C LEU A 117 -22.33 -9.75 20.74
N HIS A 118 -22.84 -8.69 20.09
CA HIS A 118 -23.63 -8.87 18.87
C HIS A 118 -22.78 -9.48 17.75
N GLY A 119 -21.50 -9.14 17.65
CA GLY A 119 -20.54 -9.76 16.74
C GLY A 119 -20.39 -11.26 16.99
N ALA A 120 -20.23 -11.68 18.26
CA ALA A 120 -20.16 -13.09 18.62
C ALA A 120 -21.42 -13.86 18.21
N PHE A 121 -22.61 -13.33 18.53
CA PHE A 121 -23.89 -13.95 18.13
C PHE A 121 -24.11 -13.93 16.62
N ALA A 122 -23.64 -12.90 15.91
CA ALA A 122 -23.68 -12.84 14.45
C ALA A 122 -22.81 -13.94 13.83
N LEU A 123 -21.61 -14.20 14.36
CA LEU A 123 -20.76 -15.29 13.89
C LEU A 123 -21.40 -16.66 14.12
N ILE A 124 -22.07 -16.87 15.27
CA ILE A 124 -22.88 -18.07 15.52
C ILE A 124 -24.00 -18.18 14.48
N GLY A 125 -24.77 -17.11 14.27
CA GLY A 125 -25.85 -17.06 13.27
C GLY A 125 -25.34 -17.35 11.85
N PHE A 126 -24.15 -16.87 11.49
CA PHE A 126 -23.53 -17.13 10.19
C PHE A 126 -23.11 -18.59 10.03
N MET A 127 -22.53 -19.21 11.07
CA MET A 127 -22.20 -20.63 11.04
C MET A 127 -23.45 -21.51 10.95
N LEU A 128 -24.50 -21.19 11.70
CA LEU A 128 -25.80 -21.86 11.61
C LEU A 128 -26.40 -21.72 10.21
N ARG A 129 -26.26 -20.54 9.59
CA ARG A 129 -26.69 -20.30 8.21
C ARG A 129 -25.96 -21.17 7.20
N GLN A 130 -24.65 -21.33 7.35
CA GLN A 130 -23.87 -22.23 6.49
C GLN A 130 -24.36 -23.69 6.61
N PHE A 131 -24.69 -24.15 7.82
CA PHE A 131 -25.32 -25.47 8.02
C PHE A 131 -26.70 -25.56 7.38
N GLU A 132 -27.55 -24.55 7.60
CA GLU A 132 -28.93 -24.53 7.10
C GLU A 132 -29.00 -24.53 5.58
N ILE A 133 -28.18 -23.70 4.92
CA ILE A 133 -28.09 -23.66 3.46
C ILE A 133 -27.53 -24.98 2.95
N ALA A 134 -26.41 -25.48 3.50
CA ALA A 134 -25.82 -26.75 3.10
C ALA A 134 -26.83 -27.91 3.21
N ARG A 135 -27.64 -27.93 4.28
CA ARG A 135 -28.71 -28.92 4.44
C ARG A 135 -29.80 -28.76 3.38
N SER A 136 -30.20 -27.54 3.08
CA SER A 136 -31.27 -27.24 2.11
C SER A 136 -30.86 -27.59 0.68
N VAL A 137 -29.60 -27.35 0.31
CA VAL A 137 -29.04 -27.72 -1.01
C VAL A 137 -28.38 -29.11 -1.04
N GLN A 138 -28.51 -29.89 0.04
CA GLN A 138 -27.98 -31.26 0.17
C GLN A 138 -26.45 -31.39 -0.03
N LEU A 139 -25.69 -30.36 0.34
CA LEU A 139 -24.23 -30.37 0.35
C LEU A 139 -23.67 -30.77 1.73
N ARG A 140 -22.44 -31.28 1.75
CA ARG A 140 -21.71 -31.56 3.00
C ARG A 140 -21.27 -30.22 3.64
N PRO A 141 -21.39 -30.04 4.97
CA PRO A 141 -21.24 -28.73 5.62
C PRO A 141 -19.77 -28.32 5.90
N TYR A 142 -18.83 -28.58 4.97
CA TYR A 142 -17.40 -28.27 5.19
C TYR A 142 -17.12 -26.77 5.31
N ASN A 143 -17.92 -25.92 4.66
CA ASN A 143 -17.78 -24.47 4.78
C ASN A 143 -18.11 -23.99 6.21
N ALA A 144 -19.14 -24.57 6.85
CA ALA A 144 -19.45 -24.30 8.26
C ALA A 144 -18.31 -24.77 9.18
N ILE A 145 -17.75 -25.97 8.93
CA ILE A 145 -16.61 -26.49 9.70
C ILE A 145 -15.38 -25.57 9.56
N ALA A 146 -15.08 -25.09 8.35
CA ALA A 146 -13.98 -24.16 8.13
C ALA A 146 -14.17 -22.83 8.88
N PHE A 147 -15.41 -22.36 8.98
CA PHE A 147 -15.75 -21.13 9.70
C PHE A 147 -15.57 -21.22 11.23
N SER A 148 -15.31 -22.41 11.77
CA SER A 148 -14.90 -22.57 13.17
C SER A 148 -13.57 -21.88 13.49
N GLY A 149 -12.63 -21.77 12.52
CA GLY A 149 -11.36 -21.06 12.70
C GLY A 149 -11.56 -19.57 13.02
N PRO A 150 -12.29 -18.81 12.18
CA PRO A 150 -12.69 -17.43 12.48
C PRO A 150 -13.40 -17.27 13.83
N ILE A 151 -14.32 -18.17 14.19
CA ILE A 151 -15.00 -18.13 15.49
C ILE A 151 -14.01 -18.33 16.65
N ALA A 152 -13.10 -19.31 16.54
CA ALA A 152 -12.10 -19.58 17.56
C ALA A 152 -11.18 -18.36 17.78
N VAL A 153 -10.77 -17.68 16.71
CA VAL A 153 -9.95 -16.45 16.81
C VAL A 153 -10.75 -15.32 17.45
N PHE A 154 -11.99 -15.06 17.00
CA PHE A 154 -12.80 -13.98 17.58
C PHE A 154 -13.05 -14.21 19.07
N VAL A 155 -13.48 -15.42 19.44
CA VAL A 155 -13.78 -15.79 20.83
C VAL A 155 -12.52 -15.73 21.70
N SER A 156 -11.39 -16.27 21.23
CA SER A 156 -10.14 -16.25 22.01
C SER A 156 -9.61 -14.83 22.21
N VAL A 157 -9.61 -14.00 21.18
CA VAL A 157 -8.98 -12.66 21.22
C VAL A 157 -9.89 -11.61 21.85
N PHE A 158 -11.18 -11.57 21.51
CA PHE A 158 -12.09 -10.51 21.96
C PHE A 158 -12.85 -10.87 23.24
N LEU A 159 -12.92 -12.16 23.62
CA LEU A 159 -13.63 -12.59 24.82
C LEU A 159 -12.68 -13.26 25.83
N ILE A 160 -12.03 -14.36 25.48
CA ILE A 160 -11.25 -15.14 26.45
C ILE A 160 -10.02 -14.38 26.95
N TYR A 161 -9.25 -13.76 26.04
CA TYR A 161 -8.08 -12.98 26.41
C TYR A 161 -8.38 -11.89 27.46
N PRO A 162 -9.29 -10.94 27.21
CA PRO A 162 -9.62 -9.93 28.21
C PRO A 162 -10.31 -10.50 29.47
N LEU A 163 -11.06 -11.61 29.37
CA LEU A 163 -11.62 -12.30 30.55
C LEU A 163 -10.55 -12.88 31.47
N GLY A 164 -9.39 -13.28 30.93
CA GLY A 164 -8.24 -13.70 31.74
C GLY A 164 -7.40 -12.54 32.28
N GLN A 165 -7.45 -11.37 31.61
CA GLN A 165 -6.85 -10.13 32.08
C GLN A 165 -7.77 -9.40 33.07
N SER A 166 -7.37 -8.22 33.56
CA SER A 166 -8.12 -7.47 34.58
C SER A 166 -9.47 -6.92 34.10
N GLY A 167 -9.70 -6.78 32.79
CA GLY A 167 -10.93 -6.24 32.26
C GLY A 167 -10.96 -6.14 30.74
N TRP A 168 -12.11 -5.73 30.20
CA TRP A 168 -12.29 -5.48 28.76
C TRP A 168 -11.32 -4.45 28.20
N PHE A 169 -10.79 -3.55 29.05
CA PHE A 169 -9.81 -2.52 28.67
C PHE A 169 -8.66 -3.08 27.81
N PHE A 170 -8.15 -4.26 28.16
CA PHE A 170 -7.04 -4.92 27.46
C PHE A 170 -7.43 -5.68 26.21
N ALA A 171 -8.72 -5.84 25.91
CA ALA A 171 -9.16 -6.40 24.64
C ALA A 171 -8.74 -5.49 23.48
N PRO A 172 -8.71 -6.01 22.23
CA PRO A 172 -8.53 -5.14 21.09
C PRO A 172 -9.71 -4.19 20.94
N SER A 173 -9.41 -2.91 20.78
CA SER A 173 -10.38 -1.89 20.37
C SER A 173 -10.67 -2.01 18.87
N PHE A 174 -11.92 -1.78 18.44
CA PHE A 174 -12.34 -1.99 17.05
C PHE A 174 -11.95 -0.81 16.16
N GLY A 175 -10.69 -0.74 15.74
CA GLY A 175 -10.15 0.27 14.81
C GLY A 175 -8.79 -0.14 14.26
N VAL A 176 -8.38 0.42 13.12
CA VAL A 176 -7.17 -0.04 12.42
C VAL A 176 -5.91 0.18 13.25
N ALA A 177 -5.64 1.43 13.67
CA ALA A 177 -4.50 1.77 14.51
C ALA A 177 -4.59 1.12 15.91
N ALA A 178 -5.80 0.94 16.43
CA ALA A 178 -6.03 0.24 17.69
C ALA A 178 -5.59 -1.24 17.63
N ILE A 179 -5.83 -1.93 16.52
CA ILE A 179 -5.33 -3.29 16.29
C ILE A 179 -3.80 -3.30 16.14
N PHE A 180 -3.20 -2.31 15.48
CA PHE A 180 -1.74 -2.20 15.44
C PHE A 180 -1.13 -2.01 16.83
N ARG A 181 -1.72 -1.15 17.66
CA ARG A 181 -1.35 -1.02 19.06
C ARG A 181 -1.45 -2.37 19.78
N PHE A 182 -2.53 -3.13 19.59
CA PHE A 182 -2.70 -4.44 20.21
C PHE A 182 -1.59 -5.43 19.81
N ILE A 183 -1.18 -5.44 18.54
CA ILE A 183 -0.05 -6.26 18.07
C ILE A 183 1.26 -5.86 18.78
N LEU A 184 1.55 -4.57 18.89
CA LEU A 184 2.76 -4.08 19.58
C LEU A 184 2.72 -4.36 21.08
N PHE A 185 1.55 -4.25 21.71
CA PHE A 185 1.33 -4.64 23.09
C PHE A 185 1.65 -6.13 23.29
N PHE A 186 1.13 -7.01 22.42
CA PHE A 186 1.41 -8.44 22.47
C PHE A 186 2.90 -8.76 22.28
N GLN A 187 3.61 -8.00 21.44
CA GLN A 187 5.05 -8.15 21.32
C GLN A 187 5.75 -7.73 22.63
N GLY A 188 5.54 -6.50 23.09
CA GLY A 188 6.24 -5.96 24.25
C GLY A 188 5.92 -6.68 25.57
N PHE A 189 4.67 -7.07 25.80
CA PHE A 189 4.23 -7.65 27.07
C PHE A 189 4.16 -9.18 27.07
N HIS A 190 4.03 -9.81 25.91
CA HIS A 190 3.90 -11.28 25.81
C HIS A 190 4.99 -11.95 25.00
N ASN A 191 5.89 -11.19 24.34
CA ASN A 191 6.86 -11.70 23.37
C ASN A 191 6.21 -12.65 22.36
N TRP A 192 5.03 -12.29 21.87
CA TRP A 192 4.11 -13.21 21.20
C TRP A 192 4.69 -13.86 19.93
N THR A 193 5.63 -13.21 19.25
CA THR A 193 6.35 -13.79 18.11
C THR A 193 7.14 -15.05 18.46
N LEU A 194 7.59 -15.19 19.72
CA LEU A 194 8.32 -16.37 20.21
C LEU A 194 7.39 -17.55 20.52
N ASN A 195 6.08 -17.33 20.58
CA ASN A 195 5.14 -18.38 20.92
C ASN A 195 4.96 -19.39 19.77
N PRO A 196 5.17 -20.70 19.98
CA PRO A 196 5.05 -21.69 18.91
C PRO A 196 3.62 -21.81 18.35
N PHE A 197 2.59 -21.53 19.16
CA PHE A 197 1.21 -21.49 18.69
C PHE A 197 0.96 -20.34 17.71
N HIS A 198 1.60 -19.18 17.94
CA HIS A 198 1.59 -18.08 16.98
C HIS A 198 2.32 -18.47 15.69
N MET A 199 3.51 -19.08 15.80
CA MET A 199 4.29 -19.54 14.63
C MET A 199 3.50 -20.53 13.77
N MET A 200 2.79 -21.48 14.39
CA MET A 200 1.88 -22.39 13.67
C MET A 200 0.73 -21.65 13.00
N GLY A 201 0.20 -20.60 13.64
CA GLY A 201 -0.79 -19.71 13.02
C GLY A 201 -0.26 -18.99 11.79
N VAL A 202 0.95 -18.40 11.89
CA VAL A 202 1.65 -17.76 10.77
C VAL A 202 1.87 -18.76 9.64
N ALA A 203 2.37 -19.96 9.94
CA ALA A 203 2.57 -21.02 8.94
C ALA A 203 1.25 -21.42 8.26
N GLY A 204 0.13 -21.51 8.99
CA GLY A 204 -1.17 -21.80 8.41
C GLY A 204 -1.72 -20.69 7.51
N VAL A 205 -1.56 -19.43 7.90
CA VAL A 205 -2.04 -18.27 7.08
C VAL A 205 -1.16 -18.06 5.85
N LEU A 206 0.17 -18.03 6.00
CA LEU A 206 1.08 -17.92 4.86
C LEU A 206 1.01 -19.16 3.96
N GLY A 207 0.88 -20.34 4.56
CA GLY A 207 0.65 -21.59 3.83
C GLY A 207 -0.66 -21.58 3.05
N ALA A 208 -1.72 -20.99 3.59
CA ALA A 208 -2.99 -20.83 2.86
C ALA A 208 -2.87 -19.84 1.70
N ALA A 209 -2.17 -18.72 1.86
CA ALA A 209 -1.90 -17.79 0.78
C ALA A 209 -1.07 -18.47 -0.34
N LEU A 210 -0.05 -19.25 0.04
CA LEU A 210 0.74 -20.06 -0.88
C LEU A 210 -0.13 -21.09 -1.61
N LEU A 211 -0.96 -21.86 -0.88
CA LEU A 211 -1.83 -22.88 -1.47
C LEU A 211 -2.89 -22.27 -2.39
N CYS A 212 -3.43 -21.11 -2.04
CA CYS A 212 -4.39 -20.39 -2.88
C CYS A 212 -3.74 -19.95 -4.20
N ALA A 213 -2.58 -19.30 -4.13
CA ALA A 213 -1.85 -18.84 -5.29
C ALA A 213 -1.37 -19.99 -6.18
N ILE A 214 -0.71 -21.00 -5.59
CA ILE A 214 -0.14 -22.13 -6.33
C ILE A 214 -1.24 -22.99 -6.97
N HIS A 215 -2.37 -23.21 -6.27
CA HIS A 215 -3.46 -23.99 -6.83
C HIS A 215 -4.15 -23.25 -7.97
N GLY A 216 -4.52 -21.97 -7.76
CA GLY A 216 -5.13 -21.15 -8.79
C GLY A 216 -4.25 -21.07 -10.04
N ALA A 217 -2.97 -20.75 -9.88
CA ALA A 217 -2.02 -20.71 -10.99
C ALA A 217 -1.86 -22.07 -11.69
N THR A 218 -1.81 -23.18 -10.95
CA THR A 218 -1.69 -24.52 -11.54
C THR A 218 -2.91 -24.87 -12.38
N VAL A 219 -4.12 -24.57 -11.89
CA VAL A 219 -5.37 -24.83 -12.64
C VAL A 219 -5.35 -24.05 -13.95
N GLU A 220 -5.11 -22.74 -13.89
CA GLU A 220 -5.12 -21.87 -15.08
C GLU A 220 -4.04 -22.25 -16.10
N ASN A 221 -2.88 -22.78 -15.66
CA ASN A 221 -1.79 -23.19 -16.56
C ASN A 221 -1.85 -24.67 -16.97
N THR A 222 -2.90 -25.39 -16.60
CA THR A 222 -3.13 -26.77 -17.03
C THR A 222 -4.52 -26.98 -17.63
N LEU A 223 -5.17 -25.90 -18.04
CA LEU A 223 -6.46 -25.93 -18.74
C LEU A 223 -6.38 -26.78 -20.01
N PHE A 224 -7.46 -27.47 -20.34
CA PHE A 224 -7.66 -28.00 -21.68
C PHE A 224 -8.05 -26.85 -22.63
N GLU A 225 -7.70 -27.00 -23.90
CA GLU A 225 -8.16 -26.11 -24.95
C GLU A 225 -9.61 -26.47 -25.31
N ASP A 226 -10.56 -25.97 -24.52
CA ASP A 226 -12.00 -26.26 -24.66
C ASP A 226 -12.74 -25.22 -25.54
N GLY A 227 -12.02 -24.29 -26.19
CA GLY A 227 -12.58 -23.32 -27.13
C GLY A 227 -11.53 -22.50 -27.88
N ASP A 228 -11.92 -21.89 -29.00
CA ASP A 228 -11.01 -21.23 -29.96
C ASP A 228 -10.53 -19.83 -29.54
N GLY A 229 -10.98 -19.33 -28.38
CA GLY A 229 -10.68 -17.98 -27.92
C GLY A 229 -9.34 -17.91 -27.19
N ALA A 230 -8.48 -16.97 -27.56
CA ALA A 230 -7.25 -16.67 -26.80
C ALA A 230 -7.53 -16.24 -25.34
N ASN A 231 -8.74 -15.76 -25.06
CA ASN A 231 -9.25 -15.61 -23.70
C ASN A 231 -10.06 -16.85 -23.32
N THR A 232 -9.49 -17.67 -22.43
CA THR A 232 -9.95 -19.03 -22.12
C THR A 232 -11.16 -19.08 -21.17
N PHE A 233 -11.55 -17.98 -20.51
CA PHE A 233 -12.66 -18.00 -19.54
C PHE A 233 -14.00 -18.43 -20.16
N ARG A 234 -14.22 -18.15 -21.45
CA ARG A 234 -15.46 -18.52 -22.15
C ARG A 234 -15.55 -20.00 -22.52
N ALA A 235 -14.44 -20.73 -22.44
CA ALA A 235 -14.37 -22.14 -22.75
C ALA A 235 -14.86 -23.04 -21.59
N PHE A 236 -15.31 -22.45 -20.48
CA PHE A 236 -15.84 -23.18 -19.32
C PHE A 236 -17.37 -23.12 -19.27
N ASN A 237 -18.00 -24.28 -19.00
CA ASN A 237 -19.43 -24.38 -18.72
C ASN A 237 -19.67 -24.96 -17.31
N PRO A 238 -20.44 -24.28 -16.44
CA PRO A 238 -20.76 -24.78 -15.09
C PRO A 238 -21.40 -26.17 -15.03
N THR A 239 -22.02 -26.66 -16.12
CA THR A 239 -22.67 -27.98 -16.17
C THR A 239 -21.87 -29.04 -16.91
N GLN A 240 -20.62 -28.78 -17.31
CA GLN A 240 -19.78 -29.77 -17.99
C GLN A 240 -19.40 -30.93 -17.05
N ALA A 241 -19.23 -32.14 -17.60
CA ALA A 241 -18.90 -33.32 -16.82
C ALA A 241 -17.37 -33.47 -16.64
N GLU A 242 -16.62 -32.96 -17.60
CA GLU A 242 -15.18 -33.06 -17.73
C GLU A 242 -14.48 -32.08 -16.80
N GLU A 243 -13.31 -32.48 -16.27
CA GLU A 243 -12.44 -31.54 -15.59
C GLU A 243 -11.87 -30.53 -16.58
N THR A 244 -11.98 -29.24 -16.29
CA THR A 244 -11.49 -28.17 -17.19
C THR A 244 -9.95 -28.08 -17.28
N TYR A 245 -9.23 -28.81 -16.42
CA TYR A 245 -7.77 -28.83 -16.38
C TYR A 245 -7.23 -30.23 -16.14
N SER A 246 -6.05 -30.52 -16.71
CA SER A 246 -5.37 -31.82 -16.64
C SER A 246 -4.66 -32.03 -15.30
N MET A 247 -5.24 -32.88 -14.45
CA MET A 247 -4.59 -33.27 -13.18
C MET A 247 -3.29 -34.05 -13.39
N VAL A 248 -3.21 -34.84 -14.47
CA VAL A 248 -2.04 -35.65 -14.77
C VAL A 248 -0.85 -34.76 -15.15
N THR A 249 -1.09 -33.74 -15.98
CA THR A 249 -0.07 -32.75 -16.36
C THR A 249 0.37 -31.95 -15.14
N ALA A 250 -0.57 -31.48 -14.31
CA ALA A 250 -0.28 -30.78 -13.07
C ALA A 250 0.54 -31.65 -12.09
N ASN A 251 0.14 -32.90 -11.89
CA ASN A 251 0.83 -33.85 -11.02
C ASN A 251 2.26 -34.10 -11.50
N ARG A 252 2.44 -34.36 -12.79
CA ARG A 252 3.76 -34.59 -13.37
C ARG A 252 4.65 -33.36 -13.21
N PHE A 253 4.13 -32.17 -13.53
CA PHE A 253 4.85 -30.91 -13.37
C PHE A 253 5.37 -30.75 -11.95
N TRP A 254 4.49 -30.80 -10.94
CA TRP A 254 4.90 -30.63 -9.54
C TRP A 254 5.80 -31.76 -9.03
N SER A 255 5.62 -33.00 -9.51
CA SER A 255 6.48 -34.12 -9.12
C SER A 255 7.91 -33.93 -9.65
N GLN A 256 8.06 -33.36 -10.84
CA GLN A 256 9.38 -33.06 -11.43
C GLN A 256 10.02 -31.81 -10.80
N ILE A 257 9.23 -30.77 -10.52
CA ILE A 257 9.72 -29.48 -10.01
C ILE A 257 9.98 -29.52 -8.50
N PHE A 258 9.01 -29.98 -7.72
CA PHE A 258 9.06 -29.93 -6.25
C PHE A 258 9.32 -31.31 -5.61
N GLY A 259 9.50 -32.35 -6.43
CA GLY A 259 9.73 -33.73 -5.97
C GLY A 259 8.48 -34.45 -5.46
N VAL A 260 7.42 -33.73 -5.15
CA VAL A 260 6.12 -34.25 -4.69
C VAL A 260 4.98 -33.47 -5.33
N ALA A 261 3.85 -34.16 -5.56
CA ALA A 261 2.66 -33.53 -6.10
C ALA A 261 1.39 -34.16 -5.54
N PHE A 262 0.31 -33.37 -5.53
CA PHE A 262 -1.02 -33.91 -5.34
C PHE A 262 -1.38 -34.81 -6.54
N SER A 263 -1.89 -36.00 -6.26
CA SER A 263 -2.46 -36.92 -7.26
C SER A 263 -3.98 -37.12 -7.07
N ASN A 264 -4.53 -36.62 -5.95
CA ASN A 264 -5.93 -36.75 -5.59
C ASN A 264 -6.54 -35.35 -5.35
N LYS A 265 -7.46 -34.94 -6.23
CA LYS A 265 -8.13 -33.63 -6.15
C LYS A 265 -8.91 -33.44 -4.84
N ARG A 266 -9.54 -34.49 -4.30
CA ARG A 266 -10.30 -34.39 -3.04
C ARG A 266 -9.37 -34.14 -1.85
N TRP A 267 -8.23 -34.81 -1.81
CA TRP A 267 -7.20 -34.58 -0.80
C TRP A 267 -6.63 -33.15 -0.89
N LEU A 268 -6.32 -32.68 -2.09
CA LEU A 268 -5.85 -31.31 -2.33
C LEU A 268 -6.82 -30.28 -1.72
N HIS A 269 -8.10 -30.34 -2.06
CA HIS A 269 -9.08 -29.36 -1.58
C HIS A 269 -9.36 -29.50 -0.07
N PHE A 270 -9.31 -30.72 0.47
CA PHE A 270 -9.35 -30.91 1.92
C PHE A 270 -8.14 -30.27 2.60
N PHE A 271 -6.94 -30.40 2.02
CA PHE A 271 -5.71 -29.81 2.55
C PHE A 271 -5.76 -28.27 2.50
N MET A 272 -6.33 -27.68 1.44
CA MET A 272 -6.58 -26.24 1.35
C MET A 272 -7.54 -25.71 2.43
N LEU A 273 -8.48 -26.55 2.90
CA LEU A 273 -9.29 -26.23 4.07
C LEU A 273 -8.48 -26.41 5.36
N PHE A 274 -7.79 -27.53 5.50
CA PHE A 274 -7.11 -27.95 6.72
C PHE A 274 -6.02 -26.96 7.17
N VAL A 275 -5.15 -26.50 6.26
CA VAL A 275 -4.00 -25.65 6.58
C VAL A 275 -4.39 -24.31 7.24
N PRO A 276 -5.21 -23.44 6.61
CA PRO A 276 -5.62 -22.18 7.25
C PRO A 276 -6.44 -22.40 8.53
N VAL A 277 -7.37 -23.36 8.51
CA VAL A 277 -8.26 -23.59 9.65
C VAL A 277 -7.44 -24.05 10.87
N THR A 278 -6.52 -24.98 10.69
CA THR A 278 -5.63 -25.45 11.75
C THR A 278 -4.73 -24.32 12.25
N GLY A 279 -4.17 -23.51 11.35
CA GLY A 279 -3.37 -22.33 11.73
C GLY A 279 -4.12 -21.37 12.64
N LEU A 280 -5.34 -20.98 12.26
CA LEU A 280 -6.19 -20.11 13.08
C LEU A 280 -6.50 -20.74 14.44
N TRP A 281 -6.84 -22.03 14.49
CA TRP A 281 -7.06 -22.75 15.74
C TRP A 281 -5.82 -22.77 16.64
N MET A 282 -4.62 -23.02 16.09
CA MET A 282 -3.38 -22.99 16.87
C MET A 282 -3.13 -21.61 17.47
N SER A 283 -3.30 -20.54 16.67
CA SER A 283 -3.14 -19.17 17.19
C SER A 283 -4.12 -18.86 18.33
N ALA A 284 -5.37 -19.31 18.21
CA ALA A 284 -6.39 -19.13 19.26
C ALA A 284 -5.98 -19.83 20.57
N VAL A 285 -5.44 -21.04 20.51
CA VAL A 285 -4.93 -21.76 21.70
C VAL A 285 -3.83 -20.97 22.40
N GLY A 286 -2.88 -20.42 21.66
CA GLY A 286 -1.81 -19.62 22.29
C GLY A 286 -2.33 -18.33 22.93
N VAL A 287 -3.33 -17.67 22.32
CA VAL A 287 -4.01 -16.49 22.91
C VAL A 287 -4.73 -16.84 24.21
N VAL A 288 -5.35 -18.03 24.30
CA VAL A 288 -5.94 -18.51 25.57
C VAL A 288 -4.87 -18.65 26.66
N GLY A 289 -3.66 -19.11 26.33
CA GLY A 289 -2.52 -19.11 27.25
C GLY A 289 -2.14 -17.69 27.70
N LEU A 290 -2.08 -16.74 26.76
CA LEU A 290 -1.79 -15.34 27.05
C LEU A 290 -2.85 -14.67 27.93
N ALA A 291 -4.11 -15.13 27.88
CA ALA A 291 -5.16 -14.67 28.80
C ALA A 291 -4.76 -14.84 30.27
N LEU A 292 -3.98 -15.88 30.57
CA LEU A 292 -3.48 -16.20 31.91
C LEU A 292 -2.02 -15.73 32.12
N ASN A 293 -1.49 -14.93 31.21
CA ASN A 293 -0.07 -14.58 31.15
C ASN A 293 0.88 -15.81 31.06
N LEU A 294 0.37 -16.97 30.61
CA LEU A 294 1.16 -18.16 30.37
C LEU A 294 1.86 -18.04 29.01
N ARG A 295 3.03 -17.39 29.04
CA ARG A 295 3.78 -16.96 27.86
C ARG A 295 4.91 -17.94 27.56
N ALA A 296 5.27 -18.05 26.29
CA ALA A 296 6.61 -18.47 25.88
C ALA A 296 7.49 -17.23 25.80
N TYR A 297 7.71 -16.58 26.95
CA TYR A 297 8.37 -15.27 26.98
C TYR A 297 9.89 -15.42 26.85
N ASP A 298 10.44 -16.41 27.55
CA ASP A 298 11.87 -16.61 27.73
C ASP A 298 12.36 -18.04 27.43
N PHE A 299 13.63 -18.14 27.09
CA PHE A 299 14.38 -19.39 27.15
C PHE A 299 15.32 -19.33 28.35
N VAL A 300 14.98 -20.03 29.43
CA VAL A 300 15.74 -20.01 30.70
C VAL A 300 17.23 -20.30 30.51
N SER A 301 17.60 -21.19 29.58
CA SER A 301 19.01 -21.49 29.29
C SER A 301 19.76 -20.31 28.65
N GLN A 302 19.08 -19.49 27.83
CA GLN A 302 19.65 -18.26 27.27
C GLN A 302 19.83 -17.20 28.36
N GLU A 303 18.84 -17.05 29.25
CA GLU A 303 18.90 -16.08 30.35
C GLU A 303 20.02 -16.40 31.33
N ILE A 304 20.16 -17.67 31.74
CA ILE A 304 21.26 -18.10 32.62
C ILE A 304 22.61 -17.78 31.97
N ARG A 305 22.77 -18.11 30.67
CA ARG A 305 24.02 -17.87 29.97
C ARG A 305 24.31 -16.37 29.82
N ALA A 306 23.34 -15.56 29.42
CA ALA A 306 23.51 -14.12 29.25
C ALA A 306 23.77 -13.41 30.59
N ALA A 307 23.24 -13.92 31.70
CA ALA A 307 23.49 -13.38 33.04
C ALA A 307 24.92 -13.68 33.53
N GLU A 308 25.48 -14.84 33.18
CA GLU A 308 26.84 -15.24 33.56
C GLU A 308 27.91 -14.68 32.62
N ASP A 309 27.58 -14.49 31.34
CA ASP A 309 28.51 -14.13 30.27
C ASP A 309 28.04 -12.84 29.57
N PRO A 310 28.53 -11.65 29.98
CA PRO A 310 28.10 -10.36 29.43
C PRO A 310 28.41 -10.17 27.94
N GLU A 311 29.29 -10.98 27.35
CA GLU A 311 29.60 -10.95 25.92
C GLU A 311 28.65 -11.85 25.10
N PHE A 312 27.83 -12.68 25.76
CA PHE A 312 26.90 -13.56 25.10
C PHE A 312 25.66 -12.79 24.61
N GLU A 313 25.55 -12.66 23.29
CA GLU A 313 24.42 -11.98 22.65
C GLU A 313 23.80 -12.83 21.52
N THR A 314 22.47 -12.86 21.46
CA THR A 314 21.72 -13.49 20.38
C THR A 314 20.58 -12.59 19.91
N PHE A 315 19.95 -12.90 18.77
CA PHE A 315 18.73 -12.19 18.35
C PHE A 315 17.59 -12.30 19.37
N TYR A 316 17.55 -13.38 20.15
CA TYR A 316 16.58 -13.53 21.22
C TYR A 316 16.81 -12.48 22.32
N THR A 317 18.03 -12.33 22.85
CA THR A 317 18.32 -11.34 23.90
C THR A 317 18.13 -9.91 23.40
N LYS A 318 18.48 -9.62 22.14
CA LYS A 318 18.21 -8.33 21.49
C LYS A 318 16.72 -7.99 21.42
N ASN A 319 15.86 -8.98 21.14
CA ASN A 319 14.41 -8.77 21.13
C ASN A 319 13.83 -8.51 22.52
N ILE A 320 14.41 -9.10 23.57
CA ILE A 320 14.02 -8.81 24.97
C ILE A 320 14.26 -7.33 25.30
N LEU A 321 15.41 -6.76 24.90
CA LEU A 321 15.70 -5.33 25.06
C LEU A 321 14.68 -4.44 24.32
N LEU A 322 14.28 -4.82 23.11
CA LEU A 322 13.22 -4.09 22.38
C LEU A 322 11.88 -4.16 23.13
N ASN A 323 11.54 -5.31 23.69
CA ASN A 323 10.31 -5.49 24.46
C ASN A 323 10.31 -4.65 25.74
N GLU A 324 11.44 -4.54 26.44
CA GLU A 324 11.62 -3.65 27.60
C GLU A 324 11.40 -2.19 27.22
N GLY A 325 11.97 -1.75 26.09
CA GLY A 325 11.70 -0.45 25.51
C GLY A 325 10.21 -0.22 25.25
N ILE A 326 9.54 -1.15 24.56
CA ILE A 326 8.10 -1.04 24.29
C ILE A 326 7.31 -0.89 25.59
N ARG A 327 7.56 -1.74 26.60
CA ARG A 327 6.80 -1.69 27.86
C ARG A 327 6.98 -0.35 28.57
N ALA A 328 8.22 0.09 28.79
CA ALA A 328 8.49 1.30 29.56
C ALA A 328 7.96 2.56 28.87
N TRP A 329 8.12 2.65 27.55
CA TRP A 329 7.76 3.84 26.78
C TRP A 329 6.26 3.92 26.44
N MET A 330 5.58 2.77 26.32
CA MET A 330 4.16 2.73 26.01
C MET A 330 3.28 2.79 27.26
N ALA A 331 3.64 2.08 28.34
CA ALA A 331 2.73 1.78 29.45
C ALA A 331 2.10 3.01 30.10
N ALA A 332 2.85 4.11 30.27
CA ALA A 332 2.35 5.29 30.97
C ALA A 332 1.13 5.94 30.30
N GLN A 333 1.12 6.00 28.97
CA GLN A 333 -0.01 6.53 28.21
C GLN A 333 -1.06 5.46 27.89
N ASP A 334 -0.60 4.22 27.72
CA ASP A 334 -1.41 3.11 27.26
C ASP A 334 -2.23 2.43 28.37
N GLN A 335 -1.80 2.61 29.63
CA GLN A 335 -2.47 2.12 30.84
C GLN A 335 -2.69 3.30 31.80
N PRO A 336 -3.52 4.29 31.41
CA PRO A 336 -3.67 5.53 32.18
C PRO A 336 -4.23 5.31 33.59
N HIS A 337 -4.93 4.20 33.83
CA HIS A 337 -5.45 3.83 35.14
C HIS A 337 -4.35 3.46 36.16
N GLU A 338 -3.16 3.10 35.70
CA GLU A 338 -2.01 2.81 36.58
C GLU A 338 -1.30 4.08 37.06
N ASN A 339 -1.59 5.24 36.44
CA ASN A 339 -0.97 6.54 36.77
C ASN A 339 0.57 6.48 36.83
N LEU A 340 1.18 5.73 35.91
CA LEU A 340 2.62 5.51 35.89
C LEU A 340 3.34 6.80 35.52
N ILE A 341 4.28 7.21 36.37
CA ILE A 341 5.21 8.30 36.12
C ILE A 341 6.60 7.70 36.16
N PHE A 342 7.22 7.55 34.99
CA PHE A 342 8.61 7.12 34.87
C PHE A 342 9.51 8.35 34.72
N PRO A 343 10.35 8.67 35.70
CA PRO A 343 11.42 9.65 35.54
C PRO A 343 12.29 9.32 34.31
N GLU A 344 12.87 10.34 33.68
CA GLU A 344 13.67 10.14 32.48
C GLU A 344 14.85 9.18 32.69
N GLU A 345 15.46 9.22 33.87
CA GLU A 345 16.59 8.38 34.27
C GLU A 345 16.29 6.88 34.33
N VAL A 346 15.02 6.47 34.49
CA VAL A 346 14.64 5.05 34.56
C VAL A 346 14.15 4.49 33.22
N LEU A 347 13.99 5.34 32.19
CA LEU A 347 13.58 4.88 30.87
C LEU A 347 14.74 4.16 30.17
N PRO A 348 14.58 2.87 29.78
CA PRO A 348 15.65 2.13 29.13
C PRO A 348 15.97 2.76 27.77
N ARG A 349 17.25 3.09 27.58
CA ARG A 349 17.81 3.74 26.39
C ARG A 349 19.20 3.18 26.11
N GLY A 350 19.53 2.98 24.83
CA GLY A 350 20.91 2.75 24.39
C GLY A 350 21.75 4.04 24.42
N GLU A 351 23.08 3.87 24.43
CA GLU A 351 24.10 4.88 24.75
C GLU A 351 24.08 6.18 23.91
N THR A 352 23.35 6.22 22.80
CA THR A 352 23.33 7.36 21.86
C THR A 352 21.95 7.77 21.39
N LEU A 353 20.87 7.28 22.00
CA LEU A 353 19.51 7.66 21.54
C LEU A 353 19.16 9.10 21.93
N PHE A 354 19.71 9.64 23.04
CA PHE A 354 19.46 11.00 23.53
C PHE A 354 20.62 11.52 24.41
N ASN A 355 21.80 11.76 23.85
CA ASN A 355 22.75 12.66 24.51
C ASN A 355 22.41 14.08 24.04
N GLY A 356 21.85 14.92 24.91
CA GLY A 356 21.39 16.30 24.61
C GLY A 356 22.48 17.27 24.16
N THR A 357 23.71 16.79 23.96
CA THR A 357 24.86 17.50 23.40
C THR A 357 25.25 17.04 22.00
N LEU A 358 24.63 15.97 21.47
CA LEU A 358 24.69 15.60 20.06
C LEU A 358 23.29 15.75 19.47
N ALA A 359 22.91 16.99 19.15
CA ALA A 359 21.80 17.21 18.24
C ALA A 359 22.10 16.43 16.95
N LEU A 360 21.40 15.30 16.74
CA LEU A 360 21.32 14.61 15.46
C LEU A 360 20.48 15.49 14.53
N ALA A 361 21.03 16.66 14.19
CA ALA A 361 20.47 17.59 13.25
C ALA A 361 20.03 16.80 12.00
N GLY A 362 18.73 16.86 11.68
CA GLY A 362 18.21 16.19 10.49
C GLY A 362 17.44 14.90 10.73
N ARG A 363 17.11 14.46 11.97
CA ARG A 363 16.40 13.18 12.18
C ARG A 363 15.14 13.19 13.06
N ASP A 364 14.80 14.28 13.74
CA ASP A 364 13.58 14.38 14.55
C ASP A 364 12.69 15.55 14.08
N GLN A 365 11.45 15.60 14.59
CA GLN A 365 10.49 16.63 14.17
C GLN A 365 10.90 18.02 14.65
N GLU A 366 11.52 18.14 15.82
CA GLU A 366 11.93 19.42 16.41
C GLU A 366 13.07 20.07 15.60
N SER A 367 14.02 19.30 15.08
CA SER A 367 15.15 19.78 14.28
C SER A 367 14.85 19.90 12.78
N THR A 368 13.90 19.10 12.25
CA THR A 368 13.64 19.05 10.79
C THR A 368 12.32 19.67 10.35
N GLY A 369 11.39 19.88 11.28
CA GLY A 369 10.01 20.26 10.99
C GLY A 369 9.16 19.14 10.35
N PHE A 370 9.73 17.95 10.13
CA PHE A 370 9.02 16.81 9.54
C PHE A 370 8.75 15.72 10.59
N ALA A 371 7.48 15.35 10.76
CA ALA A 371 7.07 14.21 11.56
C ALA A 371 7.60 12.88 10.98
N TRP A 372 7.62 11.82 11.80
CA TRP A 372 8.30 10.56 11.47
C TRP A 372 7.76 9.84 10.23
N TRP A 373 6.46 9.95 9.95
CA TRP A 373 5.81 9.34 8.78
C TRP A 373 6.21 10.03 7.45
N ALA A 374 6.75 11.25 7.52
CA ALA A 374 7.41 11.94 6.42
C ALA A 374 8.94 11.86 6.55
N GLY A 375 9.47 10.87 7.27
CA GLY A 375 10.88 10.79 7.66
C GLY A 375 11.87 10.84 6.48
N ASN A 376 11.49 10.36 5.30
CA ASN A 376 12.34 10.45 4.10
C ASN A 376 12.49 11.89 3.57
N ALA A 377 11.54 12.79 3.86
CA ALA A 377 11.68 14.22 3.53
C ALA A 377 12.82 14.89 4.32
N ARG A 378 13.25 14.28 5.42
CA ARG A 378 14.43 14.73 6.18
C ARG A 378 15.74 14.53 5.40
N LEU A 379 15.73 13.69 4.36
CA LEU A 379 16.91 13.39 3.53
C LEU A 379 17.11 14.35 2.35
N ILE A 380 16.20 15.30 2.12
CA ILE A 380 16.19 16.20 0.93
C ILE A 380 17.52 16.94 0.74
N ASN A 381 18.16 17.37 1.84
CA ASN A 381 19.43 18.10 1.81
C ASN A 381 20.63 17.25 2.30
N LEU A 382 20.46 15.93 2.44
CA LEU A 382 21.48 15.00 2.94
C LEU A 382 21.91 14.06 1.80
N SER A 383 22.70 14.59 0.86
CA SER A 383 23.18 13.94 -0.38
C SER A 383 23.67 12.51 -0.18
N GLY A 384 24.55 12.27 0.80
CA GLY A 384 25.11 10.93 1.07
C GLY A 384 24.08 9.91 1.57
N LYS A 385 23.14 10.31 2.43
CA LYS A 385 22.08 9.42 2.92
C LYS A 385 20.98 9.20 1.90
N LEU A 386 20.68 10.23 1.11
CA LEU A 386 19.77 10.10 -0.02
C LEU A 386 20.39 9.17 -1.08
N LEU A 387 21.69 9.29 -1.37
CA LEU A 387 22.44 8.37 -2.21
C LEU A 387 22.38 6.95 -1.64
N GLY A 388 22.65 6.78 -0.33
CA GLY A 388 22.52 5.48 0.34
C GLY A 388 21.11 4.88 0.21
N ALA A 389 20.06 5.68 0.38
CA ALA A 389 18.69 5.24 0.17
C ALA A 389 18.41 4.84 -1.28
N HIS A 390 18.92 5.60 -2.27
CA HIS A 390 18.78 5.27 -3.70
C HIS A 390 19.59 4.05 -4.10
N VAL A 391 20.81 3.88 -3.59
CA VAL A 391 21.68 2.72 -3.83
C VAL A 391 21.10 1.48 -3.15
N ALA A 392 20.58 1.60 -1.92
CA ALA A 392 19.90 0.50 -1.25
C ALA A 392 18.61 0.11 -1.99
N HIS A 393 17.83 1.09 -2.46
CA HIS A 393 16.64 0.82 -3.26
C HIS A 393 16.99 0.18 -4.62
N ALA A 394 18.05 0.65 -5.29
CA ALA A 394 18.58 0.01 -6.49
C ALA A 394 19.09 -1.41 -6.17
N GLY A 395 19.74 -1.61 -5.03
CA GLY A 395 20.15 -2.91 -4.52
C GLY A 395 18.97 -3.85 -4.27
N LEU A 396 17.83 -3.34 -3.78
CA LEU A 396 16.60 -4.13 -3.65
C LEU A 396 16.02 -4.53 -5.01
N ILE A 397 16.05 -3.63 -5.99
CA ILE A 397 15.62 -3.94 -7.37
C ILE A 397 16.54 -4.98 -8.01
N VAL A 398 17.87 -4.82 -7.88
CA VAL A 398 18.87 -5.76 -8.40
C VAL A 398 18.80 -7.10 -7.67
N PHE A 399 18.59 -7.09 -6.35
CA PHE A 399 18.40 -8.29 -5.55
C PHE A 399 17.13 -9.03 -5.96
N TRP A 400 16.01 -8.32 -6.12
CA TRP A 400 14.77 -8.91 -6.61
C TRP A 400 14.95 -9.47 -8.03
N ALA A 401 15.53 -8.71 -8.95
CA ALA A 401 15.77 -9.18 -10.32
C ALA A 401 16.71 -10.40 -10.34
N GLY A 402 17.76 -10.41 -9.51
CA GLY A 402 18.70 -11.52 -9.42
C GLY A 402 18.11 -12.77 -8.75
N ALA A 403 17.47 -12.61 -7.59
CA ALA A 403 16.86 -13.69 -6.84
C ALA A 403 15.66 -14.29 -7.59
N MET A 404 14.81 -13.44 -8.18
CA MET A 404 13.65 -13.87 -8.95
C MET A 404 14.09 -14.53 -10.27
N ASN A 405 15.18 -14.08 -10.89
CA ASN A 405 15.72 -14.75 -12.08
C ASN A 405 16.39 -16.09 -11.76
N LEU A 406 17.14 -16.19 -10.66
CA LEU A 406 17.66 -17.48 -10.18
C LEU A 406 16.53 -18.45 -9.81
N PHE A 407 15.46 -17.91 -9.22
CA PHE A 407 14.23 -18.65 -8.98
C PHE A 407 13.64 -19.13 -10.31
N GLU A 408 13.42 -18.25 -11.29
CA GLU A 408 12.90 -18.62 -12.61
C GLU A 408 13.77 -19.64 -13.34
N VAL A 409 15.11 -19.51 -13.33
CA VAL A 409 16.06 -20.49 -13.89
C VAL A 409 15.97 -21.84 -13.18
N ALA A 410 15.89 -21.85 -11.85
CA ALA A 410 15.75 -23.09 -11.08
C ALA A 410 14.42 -23.81 -11.36
N HIS A 411 13.41 -23.09 -11.84
CA HIS A 411 12.08 -23.61 -12.17
C HIS A 411 11.85 -23.72 -13.70
N PHE A 412 12.87 -23.42 -14.53
CA PHE A 412 12.78 -23.44 -15.98
C PHE A 412 12.96 -24.86 -16.53
N VAL A 413 11.93 -25.35 -17.21
CA VAL A 413 11.92 -26.60 -17.98
C VAL A 413 12.07 -26.25 -19.46
N PRO A 414 13.22 -26.54 -20.09
CA PRO A 414 13.52 -26.11 -21.46
C PRO A 414 12.58 -26.67 -22.54
N GLU A 415 11.90 -27.79 -22.25
CA GLU A 415 10.98 -28.47 -23.17
C GLU A 415 9.58 -27.82 -23.23
N LYS A 416 9.30 -26.83 -22.37
CA LYS A 416 8.03 -26.09 -22.33
C LYS A 416 8.24 -24.63 -22.75
N PRO A 417 7.28 -23.99 -23.45
CA PRO A 417 7.34 -22.55 -23.73
C PRO A 417 7.46 -21.71 -22.45
N MET A 418 8.21 -20.61 -22.50
CA MET A 418 8.51 -19.80 -21.31
C MET A 418 7.26 -19.12 -20.71
N TYR A 419 6.27 -18.79 -21.55
CA TYR A 419 5.03 -18.16 -21.12
C TYR A 419 4.11 -19.11 -20.34
N GLU A 420 4.31 -20.43 -20.43
CA GLU A 420 3.54 -21.44 -19.69
C GLU A 420 4.10 -21.74 -18.29
N GLN A 421 5.19 -21.07 -17.92
CA GLN A 421 5.97 -21.36 -16.71
C GLN A 421 5.96 -20.21 -15.70
N GLY A 422 5.10 -19.20 -15.93
CA GLY A 422 4.99 -18.02 -15.05
C GLY A 422 6.28 -17.17 -15.00
N LEU A 423 7.12 -17.29 -16.02
CA LEU A 423 8.41 -16.63 -16.10
C LEU A 423 8.18 -15.21 -16.62
N ILE A 424 8.69 -14.22 -15.88
CA ILE A 424 8.60 -12.81 -16.28
C ILE A 424 9.99 -12.22 -16.54
N LEU A 425 11.08 -12.80 -16.02
CA LEU A 425 12.45 -12.34 -16.24
C LEU A 425 13.18 -13.19 -17.29
N LEU A 426 12.98 -14.51 -17.32
CA LEU A 426 13.56 -15.41 -18.31
C LEU A 426 13.11 -15.13 -19.75
N PRO A 427 11.85 -14.76 -20.05
CA PRO A 427 11.49 -14.31 -21.39
C PRO A 427 12.26 -13.06 -21.81
N HIS A 428 12.46 -12.09 -20.90
CA HIS A 428 13.29 -10.92 -21.17
C HIS A 428 14.76 -11.30 -21.41
N LEU A 429 15.28 -12.30 -20.69
CA LEU A 429 16.65 -12.82 -20.89
C LEU A 429 16.78 -13.74 -22.09
N ALA A 430 15.72 -14.39 -22.54
CA ALA A 430 15.65 -15.18 -23.75
C ALA A 430 15.59 -14.28 -24.98
N THR A 431 14.85 -13.17 -24.90
CA THR A 431 14.90 -12.06 -25.85
C THR A 431 16.32 -11.46 -25.94
N LEU A 432 17.07 -11.42 -24.82
CA LEU A 432 18.41 -10.81 -24.73
C LEU A 432 19.58 -11.81 -24.75
N GLY A 433 19.31 -13.12 -24.81
CA GLY A 433 20.22 -14.27 -24.87
C GLY A 433 21.56 -14.27 -24.09
N PHE A 434 21.61 -13.91 -22.79
CA PHE A 434 22.36 -14.56 -21.67
C PHE A 434 22.44 -13.68 -20.39
N GLY A 435 22.75 -14.27 -19.21
CA GLY A 435 22.69 -13.65 -17.87
C GLY A 435 23.99 -13.49 -17.05
N GLY A 436 23.85 -13.14 -15.76
CA GLY A 436 24.86 -13.27 -14.68
C GLY A 436 25.30 -11.98 -13.96
N ILE A 437 25.19 -11.98 -12.62
CA ILE A 437 25.43 -10.89 -11.63
C ILE A 437 26.91 -10.79 -11.20
N TYR A 438 27.44 -9.59 -10.93
CA TYR A 438 28.56 -9.39 -9.98
C TYR A 438 28.63 -7.93 -9.48
N HIS A 439 29.02 -7.75 -8.21
CA HIS A 439 29.36 -6.50 -7.50
C HIS A 439 28.25 -5.75 -6.73
N ALA A 440 28.12 -6.01 -5.42
CA ALA A 440 27.44 -5.08 -4.50
C ALA A 440 27.97 -5.16 -3.05
N LEU A 441 29.25 -5.45 -2.84
CA LEU A 441 29.78 -5.75 -1.49
C LEU A 441 30.61 -4.67 -0.79
N LEU A 442 31.05 -3.57 -1.41
CA LEU A 442 31.92 -2.59 -0.71
C LEU A 442 31.77 -1.15 -1.21
N GLY A 443 31.40 -0.20 -0.34
CA GLY A 443 31.44 1.24 -0.59
C GLY A 443 31.29 2.10 0.69
N PRO A 444 32.05 3.20 0.88
CA PRO A 444 32.14 3.97 2.14
C PRO A 444 31.20 5.20 2.24
N GLU A 445 31.09 5.79 3.45
CA GLU A 445 29.96 6.62 3.93
C GLU A 445 29.88 8.12 3.50
N THR A 446 30.91 8.78 2.95
CA THR A 446 30.78 10.16 2.39
C THR A 446 31.78 10.42 1.26
N LEU A 447 31.40 11.18 0.21
CA LEU A 447 32.18 11.34 -1.04
C LEU A 447 32.58 12.80 -1.37
N GLU A 448 32.23 13.78 -0.54
CA GLU A 448 32.54 15.19 -0.83
C GLU A 448 34.03 15.56 -0.64
N GLU A 449 34.79 14.79 0.14
CA GLU A 449 36.23 15.03 0.36
C GLU A 449 37.16 14.07 -0.42
N SER A 450 36.66 12.89 -0.83
CA SER A 450 37.50 11.86 -1.46
C SER A 450 37.40 11.80 -2.99
N PHE A 451 36.29 12.22 -3.61
CA PHE A 451 36.11 12.17 -5.07
C PHE A 451 35.24 13.32 -5.62
N PRO A 452 35.83 14.47 -6.01
CA PRO A 452 35.13 15.67 -6.51
C PRO A 452 34.22 15.44 -7.72
N PHE A 453 34.42 14.34 -8.44
CA PHE A 453 33.59 13.93 -9.58
C PHE A 453 32.14 13.58 -9.18
N PHE A 454 31.89 13.09 -7.95
CA PHE A 454 30.58 12.58 -7.53
C PHE A 454 29.72 13.55 -6.70
N GLY A 455 30.27 14.67 -6.20
CA GLY A 455 29.50 15.71 -5.50
C GLY A 455 28.64 16.58 -6.45
N TYR A 456 27.41 16.93 -6.06
CA TYR A 456 26.55 17.83 -6.83
C TYR A 456 25.62 18.69 -5.97
N VAL A 457 25.20 19.84 -6.51
CA VAL A 457 24.18 20.75 -5.94
C VAL A 457 23.08 20.94 -6.98
N TRP A 458 21.81 20.75 -6.62
CA TRP A 458 20.65 20.81 -7.55
C TRP A 458 20.53 22.10 -8.37
N LYS A 459 21.09 23.21 -7.86
CA LYS A 459 21.10 24.52 -8.56
C LYS A 459 22.18 24.63 -9.64
N ASP A 460 23.17 23.73 -9.66
CA ASP A 460 24.20 23.70 -10.69
C ASP A 460 23.67 23.01 -11.95
N ARG A 461 23.14 23.85 -12.85
CA ARG A 461 22.57 23.41 -14.13
C ARG A 461 23.58 22.69 -15.02
N ASN A 462 24.87 22.98 -14.90
CA ASN A 462 25.90 22.29 -15.70
C ASN A 462 26.13 20.89 -15.14
N LYS A 463 26.18 20.73 -13.81
CA LYS A 463 26.30 19.41 -13.20
C LYS A 463 25.07 18.54 -13.47
N MET A 464 23.88 19.12 -13.50
CA MET A 464 22.64 18.41 -13.86
C MET A 464 22.63 17.95 -15.32
N THR A 465 23.06 18.78 -16.28
CA THR A 465 23.17 18.35 -17.68
C THR A 465 24.29 17.32 -17.89
N THR A 466 25.40 17.42 -17.15
CA THR A 466 26.45 16.39 -17.15
C THR A 466 25.94 15.05 -16.61
N ILE A 467 25.20 15.05 -15.50
CA ILE A 467 24.61 13.81 -14.93
C ILE A 467 23.59 13.21 -15.90
N LEU A 468 22.69 14.04 -16.46
CA LEU A 468 21.76 13.59 -17.50
C LEU A 468 22.50 13.00 -18.70
N GLY A 469 23.56 13.69 -19.15
CA GLY A 469 24.32 13.25 -20.31
C GLY A 469 25.07 11.93 -20.09
N ILE A 470 25.60 11.70 -18.88
CA ILE A 470 26.19 10.40 -18.50
C ILE A 470 25.13 9.30 -18.53
N HIS A 471 23.94 9.54 -17.95
CA HIS A 471 22.85 8.56 -17.99
C HIS A 471 22.35 8.29 -19.42
N LEU A 472 22.26 9.32 -20.27
CA LEU A 472 21.90 9.16 -21.68
C LEU A 472 22.94 8.34 -22.45
N ILE A 473 24.24 8.54 -22.19
CA ILE A 473 25.28 7.68 -22.76
C ILE A 473 25.13 6.25 -22.28
N LEU A 474 24.91 6.02 -20.99
CA LEU A 474 24.71 4.67 -20.44
C LEU A 474 23.47 3.98 -21.01
N LEU A 475 22.36 4.71 -21.16
CA LEU A 475 21.15 4.21 -21.82
C LEU A 475 21.38 3.92 -23.30
N GLY A 476 22.12 4.78 -24.00
CA GLY A 476 22.48 4.57 -25.40
C GLY A 476 23.40 3.37 -25.59
N LEU A 477 24.38 3.17 -24.71
CA LEU A 477 25.18 1.95 -24.64
C LEU A 477 24.32 0.72 -24.36
N GLY A 478 23.34 0.83 -23.45
CA GLY A 478 22.35 -0.22 -23.19
C GLY A 478 21.52 -0.60 -24.43
N ALA A 479 21.06 0.38 -25.19
CA ALA A 479 20.37 0.14 -26.47
C ALA A 479 21.29 -0.53 -27.50
N PHE A 480 22.55 -0.13 -27.57
CA PHE A 480 23.54 -0.79 -28.43
C PHE A 480 23.87 -2.21 -27.98
N LEU A 481 23.81 -2.54 -26.69
CA LEU A 481 24.00 -3.93 -26.24
C LEU A 481 22.95 -4.86 -26.87
N LEU A 482 21.68 -4.42 -27.00
CA LEU A 482 20.66 -5.17 -27.73
C LEU A 482 21.00 -5.30 -29.22
N VAL A 483 21.49 -4.24 -29.87
CA VAL A 483 21.96 -4.29 -31.28
C VAL A 483 23.11 -5.27 -31.45
N PHE A 484 24.12 -5.19 -30.58
CA PHE A 484 25.26 -6.10 -30.60
C PHE A 484 24.82 -7.54 -30.39
N LYS A 485 23.84 -7.77 -29.50
CA LYS A 485 23.25 -9.09 -29.28
C LYS A 485 22.57 -9.63 -30.55
N ALA A 486 21.75 -8.82 -31.21
CA ALA A 486 20.98 -9.21 -32.38
C ALA A 486 21.83 -9.43 -33.64
N VAL A 487 22.90 -8.66 -33.83
CA VAL A 487 23.72 -8.71 -35.05
C VAL A 487 24.91 -9.69 -34.90
N TYR A 488 25.61 -9.63 -33.77
CA TYR A 488 26.90 -10.30 -33.62
C TYR A 488 26.84 -11.51 -32.68
N PHE A 489 26.10 -11.43 -31.58
CA PHE A 489 26.11 -12.46 -30.52
C PHE A 489 24.87 -13.36 -30.55
N GLY A 490 24.79 -14.21 -31.58
CA GLY A 490 23.81 -15.30 -31.64
C GLY A 490 22.39 -14.93 -32.06
N GLY A 491 22.07 -13.63 -32.24
CA GLY A 491 20.75 -13.22 -32.75
C GLY A 491 19.71 -12.98 -31.67
N VAL A 492 18.48 -12.70 -32.09
CA VAL A 492 17.30 -12.51 -31.22
C VAL A 492 16.18 -13.42 -31.71
N TYR A 493 15.28 -13.84 -30.83
CA TYR A 493 14.18 -14.71 -31.20
C TYR A 493 13.18 -13.99 -32.11
N ASP A 494 12.98 -14.53 -33.32
CA ASP A 494 12.09 -14.00 -34.34
C ASP A 494 10.90 -14.92 -34.52
N THR A 495 9.72 -14.49 -34.05
CA THR A 495 8.48 -15.26 -34.22
C THR A 495 8.03 -15.33 -35.69
N TRP A 496 8.55 -14.44 -36.55
CA TRP A 496 8.22 -14.36 -37.98
C TRP A 496 9.28 -15.01 -38.86
N ALA A 497 10.26 -15.72 -38.27
CA ALA A 497 11.28 -16.42 -39.03
C ALA A 497 10.65 -17.37 -40.08
N PRO A 498 11.17 -17.40 -41.32
CA PRO A 498 10.68 -18.31 -42.35
C PRO A 498 10.80 -19.77 -41.91
N GLY A 499 9.67 -20.46 -41.73
CA GLY A 499 9.62 -21.85 -41.26
C GLY A 499 9.14 -22.05 -39.82
N GLY A 500 8.81 -20.97 -39.10
CA GLY A 500 8.36 -20.99 -37.70
C GLY A 500 9.35 -20.27 -36.78
N GLY A 501 8.88 -19.79 -35.63
CA GLY A 501 9.66 -18.89 -34.78
C GLY A 501 10.98 -19.49 -34.28
N ASP A 502 12.10 -18.81 -34.57
CA ASP A 502 13.46 -19.27 -34.26
C ASP A 502 14.41 -18.10 -33.96
N VAL A 503 15.56 -18.37 -33.33
CA VAL A 503 16.58 -17.36 -33.07
C VAL A 503 17.30 -17.00 -34.37
N ARG A 504 17.15 -15.74 -34.80
CA ARG A 504 17.72 -15.24 -36.05
C ARG A 504 18.71 -14.11 -35.79
N LYS A 505 19.87 -14.19 -36.45
CA LYS A 505 20.77 -13.04 -36.57
C LYS A 505 20.18 -12.02 -37.52
N ILE A 506 20.06 -10.78 -37.07
CA ILE A 506 19.52 -9.70 -37.89
C ILE A 506 20.67 -9.09 -38.69
N THR A 507 20.71 -9.39 -40.00
CA THR A 507 21.80 -8.96 -40.88
C THR A 507 21.47 -7.70 -41.67
N ASN A 508 20.19 -7.45 -41.96
CA ASN A 508 19.71 -6.33 -42.78
C ASN A 508 18.89 -5.35 -41.94
N LEU A 509 19.57 -4.50 -41.17
CA LEU A 509 18.91 -3.53 -40.29
C LEU A 509 18.16 -2.45 -41.06
N THR A 510 16.95 -2.11 -40.63
CA THR A 510 16.23 -0.95 -41.18
C THR A 510 16.81 0.33 -40.61
N LEU A 511 17.76 0.91 -41.33
CA LEU A 511 18.35 2.20 -40.97
C LEU A 511 17.66 3.38 -41.64
N SER A 512 16.68 3.12 -42.53
CA SER A 512 15.95 4.17 -43.23
C SER A 512 15.17 5.04 -42.23
N PRO A 513 15.47 6.34 -42.11
CA PRO A 513 14.79 7.21 -41.15
C PRO A 513 13.31 7.38 -41.51
N SER A 514 12.93 7.31 -42.79
CA SER A 514 11.53 7.42 -43.18
C SER A 514 10.69 6.29 -42.61
N VAL A 515 11.24 5.08 -42.50
CA VAL A 515 10.53 3.91 -41.95
C VAL A 515 10.51 4.02 -40.42
N ILE A 516 11.68 4.17 -39.78
CA ILE A 516 11.79 4.23 -38.31
C ILE A 516 10.97 5.36 -37.69
N PHE A 517 11.05 6.58 -38.23
CA PHE A 517 10.30 7.71 -37.71
C PHE A 517 8.83 7.73 -38.18
N SER A 518 8.45 6.95 -39.20
CA SER A 518 7.02 6.84 -39.56
C SER A 518 6.20 6.20 -38.44
N TYR A 519 6.75 5.24 -37.69
CA TYR A 519 6.08 4.67 -36.52
C TYR A 519 5.78 5.71 -35.45
N LEU A 520 6.66 6.72 -35.27
CA LEU A 520 6.42 7.83 -34.35
C LEU A 520 5.30 8.78 -34.82
N LEU A 521 4.93 8.74 -36.10
CA LEU A 521 3.92 9.62 -36.70
C LEU A 521 2.61 8.90 -37.02
N LYS A 522 2.56 7.57 -36.86
CA LYS A 522 1.32 6.78 -36.99
C LYS A 522 0.29 7.15 -35.93
N SER A 523 -0.98 7.03 -36.29
CA SER A 523 -2.11 7.20 -35.38
C SER A 523 -2.10 6.15 -34.26
N PRO A 524 -2.44 6.50 -33.01
CA PRO A 524 -2.53 5.54 -31.91
C PRO A 524 -3.85 4.74 -31.91
N PHE A 525 -4.77 4.99 -32.86
CA PHE A 525 -6.05 4.30 -32.93
C PHE A 525 -5.95 2.93 -33.63
N GLY A 526 -6.98 2.09 -33.40
CA GLY A 526 -7.04 0.73 -33.94
C GLY A 526 -6.89 0.70 -35.46
N GLY A 527 -5.98 -0.16 -35.95
CA GLY A 527 -5.60 -0.26 -37.36
C GLY A 527 -4.24 0.38 -37.70
N GLU A 528 -3.74 1.33 -36.90
CA GLU A 528 -2.41 1.93 -37.07
C GLU A 528 -1.46 1.66 -35.90
N GLY A 529 -1.92 1.76 -34.64
CA GLY A 529 -1.20 1.26 -33.47
C GLY A 529 0.12 1.97 -33.09
N TRP A 530 0.42 3.15 -33.64
CA TRP A 530 1.64 3.92 -33.34
C TRP A 530 2.92 3.05 -33.31
N ILE A 531 3.82 3.24 -32.34
CA ILE A 531 5.04 2.41 -32.16
C ILE A 531 4.75 0.97 -31.76
N VAL A 532 3.54 0.67 -31.25
CA VAL A 532 3.11 -0.70 -30.89
C VAL A 532 2.86 -1.53 -32.15
N SER A 533 2.72 -0.88 -33.31
CA SER A 533 2.52 -1.54 -34.59
C SER A 533 3.79 -2.13 -35.21
N VAL A 534 4.95 -2.00 -34.58
CA VAL A 534 6.19 -2.59 -35.08
C VAL A 534 6.06 -4.11 -35.04
N ASP A 535 6.15 -4.74 -36.21
CA ASP A 535 5.85 -6.16 -36.40
C ASP A 535 7.04 -6.99 -36.92
N ASP A 536 8.20 -6.38 -37.19
CA ASP A 536 9.44 -7.09 -37.56
C ASP A 536 10.67 -6.67 -36.75
N LEU A 537 11.68 -7.55 -36.70
CA LEU A 537 12.88 -7.34 -35.89
C LEU A 537 13.91 -6.42 -36.55
N GLU A 538 13.92 -6.32 -37.88
CA GLU A 538 14.77 -5.40 -38.63
C GLU A 538 14.50 -3.94 -38.24
N ASP A 539 13.23 -3.60 -38.07
CA ASP A 539 12.74 -2.30 -37.60
C ASP A 539 12.98 -2.10 -36.10
N ILE A 540 12.80 -3.14 -35.27
CA ILE A 540 13.11 -3.06 -33.83
C ILE A 540 14.59 -2.78 -33.63
N ILE A 541 15.49 -3.57 -34.22
CA ILE A 541 16.93 -3.42 -34.01
C ILE A 541 17.45 -2.18 -34.73
N GLY A 542 16.93 -1.86 -35.93
CA GLY A 542 17.20 -0.59 -36.62
C GLY A 542 16.79 0.64 -35.81
N GLY A 543 15.62 0.59 -35.16
CA GLY A 543 15.14 1.61 -34.22
C GLY A 543 16.06 1.76 -33.01
N HIS A 544 16.61 0.67 -32.47
CA HIS A 544 17.57 0.72 -31.37
C HIS A 544 18.96 1.24 -31.78
N VAL A 545 19.37 1.10 -33.05
CA VAL A 545 20.55 1.81 -33.59
C VAL A 545 20.32 3.31 -33.59
N TRP A 546 19.15 3.77 -34.04
CA TRP A 546 18.78 5.20 -34.00
C TRP A 546 18.69 5.70 -32.56
N LEU A 547 18.00 4.99 -31.67
CA LEU A 547 17.85 5.36 -30.27
C LEU A 547 19.20 5.39 -29.54
N GLY A 548 20.03 4.37 -29.71
CA GLY A 548 21.38 4.31 -29.14
C GLY A 548 22.24 5.48 -29.60
N SER A 549 22.23 5.76 -30.91
CA SER A 549 22.96 6.89 -31.50
C SER A 549 22.46 8.23 -30.97
N ILE A 550 21.14 8.45 -30.93
CA ILE A 550 20.51 9.68 -30.44
C ILE A 550 20.82 9.89 -28.94
N CYS A 551 20.75 8.83 -28.14
CA CYS A 551 21.05 8.90 -26.70
C CYS A 551 22.53 9.16 -26.44
N ILE A 552 23.47 8.51 -27.15
CA ILE A 552 24.91 8.77 -26.99
C ILE A 552 25.25 10.18 -27.48
N LEU A 553 24.80 10.57 -28.67
CA LEU A 553 25.06 11.90 -29.22
C LEU A 553 24.40 13.00 -28.37
N GLY A 554 23.17 12.76 -27.91
CA GLY A 554 22.46 13.64 -26.97
C GLY A 554 23.13 13.72 -25.61
N GLY A 555 23.68 12.61 -25.12
CA GLY A 555 24.42 12.58 -23.85
C GLY A 555 25.77 13.29 -23.93
N ILE A 556 26.56 13.05 -24.99
CA ILE A 556 27.78 13.81 -25.30
C ILE A 556 27.45 15.30 -25.45
N TRP A 557 26.39 15.61 -26.18
CA TRP A 557 25.89 16.97 -26.33
C TRP A 557 25.54 17.61 -24.98
N HIS A 558 24.82 16.93 -24.09
CA HIS A 558 24.47 17.46 -22.77
C HIS A 558 25.66 17.58 -21.80
N ILE A 559 26.71 16.77 -21.98
CA ILE A 559 27.98 16.91 -21.24
C ILE A 559 28.79 18.10 -21.77
N LEU A 560 28.83 18.30 -23.09
CA LEU A 560 29.68 19.29 -23.74
C LEU A 560 29.01 20.66 -23.92
N THR A 561 27.69 20.74 -23.81
CA THR A 561 26.93 21.99 -23.99
C THR A 561 26.24 22.43 -22.71
N LYS A 562 26.15 23.75 -22.57
CA LYS A 562 25.28 24.38 -21.58
C LYS A 562 23.92 24.65 -22.23
N PRO A 563 22.80 24.61 -21.47
CA PRO A 563 21.48 24.90 -22.02
C PRO A 563 21.47 26.22 -22.83
N PHE A 564 21.17 26.12 -24.13
CA PHE A 564 21.20 27.28 -25.03
C PHE A 564 20.16 28.34 -24.65
N ALA A 565 20.47 29.59 -24.98
CA ALA A 565 19.61 30.73 -24.66
C ALA A 565 18.24 30.71 -25.39
N TRP A 566 18.09 29.99 -26.50
CA TRP A 566 16.85 29.84 -27.28
C TRP A 566 16.08 28.55 -26.98
N ALA A 567 16.73 27.56 -26.36
CA ALA A 567 16.04 26.49 -25.63
C ALA A 567 15.34 27.05 -24.38
N ARG A 568 15.60 28.32 -24.05
CA ARG A 568 14.69 29.16 -23.25
C ARG A 568 13.61 29.70 -24.19
N PRO A 569 12.33 29.44 -23.93
CA PRO A 569 11.25 29.78 -24.85
C PRO A 569 11.30 31.27 -25.25
N ASN A 570 11.19 31.54 -26.56
CA ASN A 570 11.05 32.90 -27.06
C ASN A 570 9.57 33.33 -26.89
N VAL A 571 9.24 33.70 -25.66
CA VAL A 571 7.86 33.91 -25.18
C VAL A 571 7.08 35.03 -25.91
N GLY A 572 7.77 35.96 -26.57
CA GLY A 572 7.14 37.15 -27.18
C GLY A 572 6.57 36.96 -28.59
N SER A 573 7.05 36.00 -29.37
CA SER A 573 6.62 35.77 -30.77
C SER A 573 5.91 34.43 -30.99
N ALA A 574 5.71 33.67 -29.92
CA ALA A 574 5.04 32.37 -30.00
C ALA A 574 3.54 32.59 -30.19
N GLN A 575 3.01 32.20 -31.35
CA GLN A 575 1.58 32.23 -31.64
C GLN A 575 0.91 30.94 -31.11
N GLY A 576 -0.20 31.10 -30.42
CA GLY A 576 -1.05 30.03 -29.93
C GLY A 576 -2.06 29.57 -30.99
N PRO A 577 -2.78 28.45 -30.76
CA PRO A 577 -3.68 27.85 -31.73
C PRO A 577 -4.84 28.76 -32.18
N THR A 578 -5.21 29.75 -31.37
CA THR A 578 -6.30 30.70 -31.65
C THR A 578 -5.85 31.92 -32.43
N GLY A 579 -4.57 31.97 -32.84
CA GLY A 579 -3.96 33.15 -33.46
C GLY A 579 -3.48 34.22 -32.47
N LEU A 580 -3.88 34.14 -31.19
CA LEU A 580 -3.36 34.98 -30.10
C LEU A 580 -1.97 34.51 -29.65
N GLY A 581 -1.20 35.37 -28.98
CA GLY A 581 0.11 34.97 -28.44
C GLY A 581 -0.01 33.90 -27.34
N LYS A 582 0.81 32.85 -27.45
CA LYS A 582 0.79 31.67 -26.58
C LYS A 582 1.16 31.99 -25.13
N TYR A 583 2.16 32.85 -24.93
CA TYR A 583 2.67 33.21 -23.60
C TYR A 583 2.42 34.68 -23.26
N LEU A 584 2.47 35.56 -24.25
CA LEU A 584 2.24 37.00 -24.10
C LEU A 584 1.24 37.48 -25.14
N MET A 585 0.27 38.28 -24.74
CA MET A 585 -0.70 38.94 -25.62
C MET A 585 -0.98 40.36 -25.12
N ARG A 586 -1.90 41.09 -25.76
CA ARG A 586 -2.31 42.42 -25.30
C ARG A 586 -3.62 42.37 -24.53
N SER A 587 -3.72 43.17 -23.47
CA SER A 587 -5.00 43.49 -22.82
C SER A 587 -5.86 44.34 -23.76
N PRO A 588 -7.17 44.53 -23.47
CA PRO A 588 -8.03 45.44 -24.22
C PRO A 588 -7.52 46.89 -24.28
N THR A 589 -6.69 47.31 -23.31
CA THR A 589 -6.08 48.65 -23.23
C THR A 589 -4.66 48.72 -23.79
N GLY A 590 -4.14 47.61 -24.34
CA GLY A 590 -2.86 47.55 -25.04
C GLY A 590 -1.65 47.15 -24.18
N GLU A 591 -1.81 46.89 -22.88
CA GLU A 591 -0.72 46.39 -22.03
C GLU A 591 -0.31 44.96 -22.42
N VAL A 592 0.98 44.64 -22.28
CA VAL A 592 1.48 43.28 -22.49
C VAL A 592 1.15 42.42 -21.24
N ILE A 593 0.42 41.33 -21.45
CA ILE A 593 -0.11 40.45 -20.38
C ILE A 593 0.18 38.99 -20.71
N PHE A 594 -0.01 38.08 -19.74
CA PHE A 594 0.10 36.65 -20.01
C PHE A 594 -1.04 36.15 -20.94
N GLY A 595 -0.71 35.23 -21.84
CA GLY A 595 -1.64 34.59 -22.79
C GLY A 595 -2.36 33.36 -22.21
N GLY A 596 -3.31 32.80 -22.96
CA GLY A 596 -4.18 31.71 -22.49
C GLY A 596 -5.32 32.22 -21.59
N GLU A 597 -6.01 31.31 -20.89
CA GLU A 597 -7.19 31.69 -20.09
C GLU A 597 -6.89 32.68 -18.95
N THR A 598 -5.63 32.76 -18.51
CA THR A 598 -5.17 33.70 -17.48
C THR A 598 -5.22 35.17 -17.94
N MET A 599 -5.51 35.45 -19.22
CA MET A 599 -5.75 36.82 -19.72
C MET A 599 -6.80 37.58 -18.89
N ARG A 600 -7.75 36.85 -18.27
CA ARG A 600 -8.79 37.41 -17.38
C ARG A 600 -8.25 37.96 -16.04
N PHE A 601 -7.01 37.62 -15.68
CA PHE A 601 -6.36 38.02 -14.43
C PHE A 601 -5.17 38.97 -14.63
N TRP A 602 -5.15 39.69 -15.76
CA TRP A 602 -4.04 40.60 -16.10
C TRP A 602 -3.82 41.74 -15.09
N ASP A 603 -4.86 42.08 -14.33
CA ASP A 603 -4.84 43.06 -13.23
C ASP A 603 -4.05 42.57 -12.00
N LEU A 604 -3.65 41.29 -11.95
CA LEU A 604 -2.86 40.75 -10.83
C LEU A 604 -1.54 41.51 -10.68
N ARG A 605 -1.36 42.09 -9.49
CA ARG A 605 -0.09 42.68 -9.04
C ARG A 605 0.47 41.81 -7.94
N ALA A 606 1.68 41.29 -8.14
CA ALA A 606 2.29 40.37 -7.19
C ALA A 606 3.79 40.66 -7.05
N PRO A 607 4.36 40.68 -5.83
CA PRO A 607 5.76 41.06 -5.60
C PRO A 607 6.79 40.26 -6.40
N TRP A 608 6.46 39.00 -6.73
CA TRP A 608 7.32 38.13 -7.54
C TRP A 608 7.19 38.38 -9.05
N LEU A 609 6.15 39.09 -9.50
CA LEU A 609 5.87 39.43 -10.90
C LEU A 609 6.21 40.89 -11.24
N GLU A 610 6.01 41.83 -10.29
CA GLU A 610 6.23 43.26 -10.49
C GLU A 610 7.61 43.66 -11.04
N PRO A 611 8.73 43.03 -10.64
CA PRO A 611 10.04 43.37 -11.21
C PRO A 611 10.11 43.18 -12.74
N LEU A 612 9.25 42.34 -13.30
CA LEU A 612 9.16 42.02 -14.72
C LEU A 612 8.21 42.95 -15.49
N ARG A 613 7.54 43.89 -14.80
CA ARG A 613 6.60 44.86 -15.39
C ARG A 613 7.31 46.18 -15.70
N GLY A 614 7.03 46.74 -16.86
CA GLY A 614 7.43 48.07 -17.31
C GLY A 614 6.21 49.00 -17.49
N PRO A 615 6.39 50.18 -18.12
CA PRO A 615 5.32 51.15 -18.32
C PRO A 615 4.13 50.64 -19.13
N ASN A 616 4.33 49.62 -19.97
CA ASN A 616 3.34 49.05 -20.89
C ASN A 616 2.94 47.61 -20.54
N GLY A 617 2.99 47.22 -19.26
CA GLY A 617 2.74 45.84 -18.81
C GLY A 617 4.02 45.00 -18.73
N LEU A 618 3.93 43.69 -18.96
CA LEU A 618 5.08 42.78 -18.88
C LEU A 618 6.15 43.13 -19.92
N ASP A 619 7.38 43.37 -19.46
CA ASP A 619 8.48 43.81 -20.31
C ASP A 619 9.24 42.61 -20.87
N LEU A 620 9.29 42.50 -22.20
CA LEU A 620 9.92 41.36 -22.88
C LEU A 620 11.43 41.27 -22.63
N SER A 621 12.11 42.40 -22.47
CA SER A 621 13.55 42.42 -22.19
C SER A 621 13.84 41.90 -20.78
N ARG A 622 13.02 42.31 -19.80
CA ARG A 622 13.10 41.85 -18.41
C ARG A 622 12.73 40.37 -18.28
N LEU A 623 11.68 39.93 -18.98
CA LEU A 623 11.29 38.52 -19.02
C LEU A 623 12.41 37.61 -19.58
N LYS A 624 13.23 38.12 -20.50
CA LYS A 624 14.33 37.35 -21.10
C LYS A 624 15.59 37.31 -20.24
N LYS A 625 15.84 38.35 -19.43
CA LYS A 625 17.13 38.57 -18.79
C LYS A 625 17.09 38.60 -17.27
N ASP A 626 15.97 39.01 -16.68
CA ASP A 626 15.93 39.47 -15.30
C ASP A 626 15.13 38.54 -14.38
N ILE A 627 14.55 37.45 -14.89
CA ILE A 627 13.87 36.44 -14.06
C ILE A 627 14.89 35.78 -13.14
N GLN A 628 14.71 35.97 -11.84
CA GLN A 628 15.56 35.38 -10.82
C GLN A 628 15.04 34.01 -10.38
N PRO A 629 15.92 33.09 -9.94
CA PRO A 629 15.52 31.76 -9.47
C PRO A 629 14.49 31.77 -8.32
N TRP A 630 14.41 32.84 -7.53
CA TRP A 630 13.41 32.94 -6.46
C TRP A 630 12.01 33.28 -7.01
N GLN A 631 11.92 34.04 -8.12
CA GLN A 631 10.65 34.31 -8.80
C GLN A 631 10.13 33.04 -9.46
N GLU A 632 11.02 32.25 -10.07
CA GLU A 632 10.69 30.94 -10.66
C GLU A 632 10.16 29.96 -9.60
N ARG A 633 10.87 29.81 -8.48
CA ARG A 633 10.39 28.98 -7.35
C ARG A 633 9.04 29.44 -6.83
N ARG A 634 8.86 30.76 -6.66
CA ARG A 634 7.62 31.34 -6.15
C ARG A 634 6.44 31.18 -7.13
N SER A 635 6.69 31.33 -8.43
CA SER A 635 5.66 31.08 -9.45
C SER A 635 5.29 29.61 -9.55
N ALA A 636 6.27 28.70 -9.46
CA ALA A 636 6.04 27.25 -9.47
C ALA A 636 5.26 26.81 -8.22
N GLU A 637 5.65 27.30 -7.04
CA GLU A 637 4.95 27.10 -5.77
C GLU A 637 3.49 27.52 -5.87
N TYR A 638 3.19 28.75 -6.34
CA TYR A 638 1.81 29.21 -6.45
C TYR A 638 1.01 28.55 -7.57
N MET A 639 1.67 28.08 -8.63
CA MET A 639 1.02 27.32 -9.70
C MET A 639 0.57 25.94 -9.21
N THR A 640 1.42 25.22 -8.46
CA THR A 640 1.09 23.89 -7.93
C THR A 640 0.25 23.93 -6.65
N HIS A 641 0.07 25.12 -6.08
CA HIS A 641 -0.83 25.42 -4.96
C HIS A 641 -1.94 26.38 -5.40
N ALA A 642 -2.43 26.19 -6.64
CA ALA A 642 -3.59 26.91 -7.12
C ALA A 642 -4.80 26.58 -6.22
N PRO A 643 -5.73 27.53 -5.96
CA PRO A 643 -6.85 27.34 -5.04
C PRO A 643 -7.98 26.44 -5.57
N LEU A 644 -7.61 25.24 -6.01
CA LEU A 644 -8.49 24.19 -6.49
C LEU A 644 -8.22 22.91 -5.69
N GLY A 645 -9.28 22.31 -5.19
CA GLY A 645 -9.25 21.03 -4.51
C GLY A 645 -10.67 20.56 -4.23
N SER A 646 -10.85 19.25 -4.06
CA SER A 646 -12.13 18.64 -3.71
C SER A 646 -12.49 18.88 -2.24
N LEU A 647 -13.75 18.67 -1.88
CA LEU A 647 -14.22 18.83 -0.50
C LEU A 647 -13.52 17.87 0.50
N ASN A 648 -13.13 16.68 0.02
CA ASN A 648 -12.31 15.72 0.78
C ASN A 648 -10.80 15.99 0.68
N SER A 649 -10.42 17.21 0.31
CA SER A 649 -9.04 17.74 0.30
C SER A 649 -8.07 17.11 -0.69
N VAL A 650 -8.56 16.61 -1.83
CA VAL A 650 -7.67 16.26 -2.96
C VAL A 650 -7.33 17.55 -3.69
N GLY A 651 -6.07 17.97 -3.60
CA GLY A 651 -5.57 19.19 -4.22
C GLY A 651 -5.30 19.00 -5.70
N GLY A 652 -5.75 19.96 -6.50
CA GLY A 652 -5.69 19.90 -7.95
C GLY A 652 -7.07 20.08 -8.59
N VAL A 653 -7.17 19.74 -9.87
CA VAL A 653 -8.43 19.80 -10.62
C VAL A 653 -9.38 18.68 -10.18
N ALA A 654 -10.67 18.78 -10.51
CA ALA A 654 -11.68 17.80 -10.09
C ALA A 654 -11.41 16.36 -10.56
N THR A 655 -10.60 16.18 -11.61
CA THR A 655 -10.18 14.88 -12.15
C THR A 655 -8.83 14.42 -11.61
N GLU A 656 -8.22 15.14 -10.66
CA GLU A 656 -6.92 14.78 -10.10
C GLU A 656 -7.04 13.53 -9.23
N ILE A 657 -6.07 12.62 -9.36
CA ILE A 657 -6.04 11.39 -8.57
C ILE A 657 -5.67 11.71 -7.11
N ASN A 658 -6.06 10.84 -6.17
CA ASN A 658 -5.71 10.99 -4.75
C ASN A 658 -4.19 10.89 -4.55
N ALA A 659 -3.50 12.03 -4.55
CA ALA A 659 -2.05 12.09 -4.39
C ALA A 659 -1.58 13.29 -3.54
N VAL A 660 -2.29 14.43 -3.60
CA VAL A 660 -1.93 15.66 -2.88
C VAL A 660 -3.08 16.04 -1.95
N ASN A 661 -2.84 16.03 -0.64
CA ASN A 661 -3.82 16.47 0.35
C ASN A 661 -3.72 17.99 0.54
N TYR A 662 -4.48 18.75 -0.26
CA TYR A 662 -4.40 20.21 -0.30
C TYR A 662 -5.74 20.84 -0.70
N VAL A 663 -6.20 21.81 0.07
CA VAL A 663 -7.17 22.82 -0.38
C VAL A 663 -6.62 24.17 0.04
N SER A 664 -6.60 25.14 -0.89
CA SER A 664 -6.03 26.44 -0.57
C SER A 664 -6.76 27.10 0.59
N PRO A 665 -6.04 27.70 1.54
CA PRO A 665 -6.62 28.59 2.50
C PRO A 665 -7.43 29.70 1.82
N ARG A 666 -7.12 30.21 0.62
CA ARG A 666 -8.00 31.22 -0.02
C ARG A 666 -9.41 30.70 -0.36
N SER A 667 -9.57 29.38 -0.51
CA SER A 667 -10.85 28.70 -0.64
C SER A 667 -11.55 28.47 0.72
N TRP A 668 -10.84 28.72 1.84
CA TRP A 668 -11.28 28.51 3.23
C TRP A 668 -11.18 29.74 4.18
N ALA A 669 -10.38 30.78 3.93
CA ALA A 669 -9.62 31.45 5.00
C ALA A 669 -9.85 32.94 5.21
N ARG A 670 -9.66 33.34 6.46
CA ARG A 670 -8.70 34.39 6.89
C ARG A 670 -8.31 34.15 8.36
N ALA A 671 -7.10 33.67 8.64
CA ALA A 671 -6.55 33.72 10.00
C ALA A 671 -5.01 33.77 10.05
N ALA A 672 -4.31 32.92 9.29
CA ALA A 672 -2.87 32.77 9.47
C ALA A 672 -1.98 33.92 8.96
N ALA A 673 -2.49 34.84 8.14
CA ALA A 673 -1.67 35.87 7.50
C ALA A 673 -1.45 37.15 8.33
N ALA A 674 -2.10 37.28 9.48
CA ALA A 674 -2.09 38.50 10.30
C ALA A 674 -1.42 38.32 11.68
N GLY A 675 -0.68 37.23 11.88
CA GLY A 675 0.19 37.03 13.05
C GLY A 675 -0.53 36.61 14.34
N PHE A 676 -1.69 35.95 14.23
CA PHE A 676 -2.43 35.37 15.36
C PHE A 676 -2.61 33.85 15.23
N GLU A 677 -1.77 33.18 14.44
CA GLU A 677 -1.86 31.74 14.15
C GLU A 677 -1.64 30.83 15.37
N LYS A 678 -1.24 31.41 16.51
CA LYS A 678 -1.06 30.70 17.79
C LYS A 678 -2.08 31.10 18.88
N GLY A 679 -3.08 31.93 18.54
CA GLY A 679 -4.08 32.48 19.46
C GLY A 679 -4.12 34.01 19.46
N ILE A 680 -5.20 34.58 20.02
CA ILE A 680 -5.35 36.04 20.22
C ILE A 680 -4.44 36.47 21.37
N ASP A 681 -3.62 37.50 21.14
CA ASP A 681 -2.84 38.15 22.19
C ASP A 681 -3.79 38.83 23.19
N ARG A 682 -3.79 38.35 24.45
CA ARG A 682 -4.70 38.84 25.50
C ARG A 682 -4.41 40.29 25.89
N ASP A 683 -3.22 40.80 25.64
CA ASP A 683 -2.83 42.18 25.97
C ASP A 683 -3.08 43.15 24.81
N LEU A 684 -3.32 42.63 23.59
CA LEU A 684 -3.51 43.40 22.35
C LEU A 684 -4.73 42.90 21.55
N GLU A 685 -5.83 42.61 22.24
CA GLU A 685 -7.06 42.13 21.60
C GLU A 685 -7.65 43.21 20.67
N PRO A 686 -7.67 43.00 19.32
CA PRO A 686 -7.99 44.07 18.38
C PRO A 686 -9.42 44.64 18.51
N VAL A 687 -10.35 43.88 19.11
CA VAL A 687 -11.75 44.25 19.28
C VAL A 687 -11.93 45.34 20.35
N LEU A 688 -11.07 45.39 21.38
CA LEU A 688 -11.11 46.41 22.44
C LEU A 688 -10.74 47.82 21.94
N PHE A 689 -10.13 47.91 20.75
CA PHE A 689 -9.70 49.16 20.13
C PHE A 689 -10.63 49.63 18.99
N MET A 690 -11.79 48.97 18.82
CA MET A 690 -12.80 49.35 17.82
C MET A 690 -14.02 50.00 18.50
N THR A 691 -14.66 50.96 17.83
CA THR A 691 -15.90 51.58 18.32
C THR A 691 -17.05 50.57 18.40
N PRO A 692 -17.88 50.60 19.47
CA PRO A 692 -19.05 49.75 19.58
C PRO A 692 -20.03 50.00 18.42
N LEU A 693 -20.68 48.95 17.95
CA LEU A 693 -21.55 49.00 16.77
C LEU A 693 -22.97 49.55 17.06
N ASN A 694 -23.21 50.02 18.29
CA ASN A 694 -24.50 50.56 18.72
C ASN A 694 -24.31 51.53 19.89
#